data_AF-A0A7Y3F580-F1
#
_entry.id   AF-A0A7Y3F580-F1
#
_cell.length_a   1.000
_cell.length_b   1.000
_cell.length_c   1.000
_cell.angle_alpha   90.00
_cell.angle_beta   90.00
_cell.angle_gamma   90.00
#
_symmetry.space_group_name_H-M   'P 1'
#
loop_
_entity.id
_entity.type
_entity.pdbx_description
1 polymer ?
#
loop_
_entity_poly.entity_id
_entity_poly.type
_entity_poly.pdbx_seq_one_letter_code
_entity_poly.pdbx_strand_id
1 'polypeptide(L)'
;MNRDHLNRLQPLNLALLEAWGPEGNPQRESVALRAYLDTRSALSKAYRMFEIANHRIFHVPGGLLVPYDAHGLLMMFLLEPDEQRVLFEEKLPHGTIIDDQWVLEKVGIDGRVIDLQRKIYHLDVGDMETVHVNRLRDLAGTLERINESGSRHEVVYLLRFLVARLCTSAYRSFAGAKNLQPEIHRVRQSLLIFLEGPFANRLGLPTRILVRHISGLVTQPRLIERVWQDTIDLCEVHVRNSSITNEIRRSTHHSLGWSTLELTQAYLEWLAAGEALFPDPEHMVPGESDRTARDRPDVVSLTERIATDLEKLLGGAQIPQRLDEWRRAFNDDLQRCDSGLTLIEEVERMVEEGAVAENRWSWLQHLRIIRRWSDDHDWPQPHKDGFLAVLESLGDPLPGEAEFSVEAACEQLRAASADMIEAVRTRHRDGLFDQLARVEESVAAGRHLEVFQHCSRVRHDLEALTGGAVFETQRLLLYQLDCLLEEAGYYALRHVAHDYAEFGMNLPECLSIIRRCAANLVFDGLFSRELWDLSLLLIDPTCSDRALLDVLEQLQRNYHRMVRRVSEAYEVMAGHLGYSEDDMRGVLGNFFRSMHDLNNLAHFSDVARAWLAANPGSVRQLDWGDVPARPWDFLHLSHDEEIVQRVEDFEGRNLRDIYGGKGSGLVYLSYLGVPTRDGFIIPTVLTRRGLHRSERGRLEAAVREHLGVLEADITREDAGRVCFGDPRCPLLLAVRGGSVFSMPGQLETIVFVGMTRVVAEALAEEDEWFAWDAFRRFLVSYAAPVWGLDLEALDLVDRAKEQHGVELKIQLSGAAMREVVDRTIEAIHEAGHGEEIERLLDDAEWQLHSSVQAVCASWDSTRARRYREIKHMSERWNTAVIVQQMAAGNHTVTREVAQDETRLSLTGVIPRTRMEPTGFRSFTGDIKLGASGDDLVGGLTQADSFQPVQQLHDIAPMLERRIHHINSRIRRFMGTDAEIEFTVDRGVLSVLQTRSAETEHQFEPRTFREPGEACGRGIGVMGGAFRGVAAFSEKEAQQLRSTIDADDAAIDGVLLILENPVPDEIPLILSVDGLLAARGGSTAHAAVAVNGIDDRPYSAVLGVSQMKVEDGHATVFDPSGEVRCTIHTGDVVSIHGQTGEVFIGSREVYA
;
A
#
# COMPACT_ATOMS: atom_id res chain seq x y z
N MET A 1 -35.97 17.35 -41.69
CA MET A 1 -34.98 17.86 -40.67
C MET A 1 -35.44 19.23 -40.11
N ASN A 2 -35.02 19.71 -38.92
CA ASN A 2 -35.41 21.07 -38.47
C ASN A 2 -34.56 22.17 -39.16
N ARG A 3 -35.01 23.43 -39.12
CA ARG A 3 -34.36 24.55 -39.83
C ARG A 3 -32.92 24.83 -39.36
N ASP A 4 -32.66 24.67 -38.06
CA ASP A 4 -31.32 24.84 -37.49
C ASP A 4 -30.34 23.76 -37.94
N HIS A 5 -30.81 22.51 -38.08
CA HIS A 5 -29.98 21.41 -38.58
C HIS A 5 -29.72 21.55 -40.09
N LEU A 6 -30.67 22.07 -40.87
CA LEU A 6 -30.44 22.38 -42.28
C LEU A 6 -29.39 23.49 -42.45
N ASN A 7 -29.42 24.52 -41.60
CA ASN A 7 -28.38 25.57 -41.58
C ASN A 7 -26.99 25.00 -41.26
N ARG A 8 -26.90 23.94 -40.44
CA ARG A 8 -25.64 23.24 -40.14
C ARG A 8 -25.07 22.45 -41.33
N LEU A 9 -25.86 22.15 -42.36
CA LEU A 9 -25.36 21.52 -43.58
C LEU A 9 -24.69 22.52 -44.52
N GLN A 10 -24.97 23.82 -44.39
CA GLN A 10 -24.48 24.83 -45.32
C GLN A 10 -22.93 24.89 -45.39
N PRO A 11 -22.18 24.87 -44.27
CA PRO A 11 -20.71 24.83 -44.33
C PRO A 11 -20.17 23.55 -44.96
N LEU A 12 -20.83 22.41 -44.71
CA LEU A 12 -20.50 21.13 -45.33
C LEU A 12 -20.73 21.18 -46.85
N ASN A 13 -21.90 21.64 -47.27
CA ASN A 13 -22.25 21.75 -48.69
C ASN A 13 -21.26 22.63 -49.46
N LEU A 14 -20.86 23.76 -48.87
CA LEU A 14 -19.84 24.64 -49.45
C LEU A 14 -18.50 23.92 -49.58
N ALA A 15 -18.05 23.23 -48.53
CA ALA A 15 -16.79 22.50 -48.57
C ALA A 15 -16.80 21.35 -49.60
N LEU A 16 -17.91 20.60 -49.70
CA LEU A 16 -18.11 19.57 -50.73
C LEU A 16 -18.05 20.16 -52.14
N LEU A 17 -18.66 21.32 -52.35
CA LEU A 17 -18.66 22.01 -53.64
C LEU A 17 -17.27 22.58 -54.00
N GLU A 18 -16.53 23.12 -53.03
CA GLU A 18 -15.14 23.57 -53.21
C GLU A 18 -14.17 22.42 -53.56
N ALA A 19 -14.45 21.21 -53.08
CA ALA A 19 -13.62 20.03 -53.33
C ALA A 19 -13.99 19.30 -54.63
N TRP A 20 -15.29 19.12 -54.90
CA TRP A 20 -15.79 18.22 -55.95
C TRP A 20 -16.85 18.83 -56.88
N GLY A 21 -17.13 20.13 -56.76
CA GLY A 21 -17.99 20.85 -57.70
C GLY A 21 -17.34 21.08 -59.07
N PRO A 22 -18.02 21.83 -59.97
CA PRO A 22 -17.54 22.09 -61.32
C PRO A 22 -16.15 22.75 -61.40
N GLU A 23 -15.80 23.57 -60.39
CA GLU A 23 -14.49 24.21 -60.21
C GLU A 23 -13.69 23.60 -59.03
N GLY A 24 -14.00 22.35 -58.67
CA GLY A 24 -13.46 21.69 -57.49
C GLY A 24 -11.92 21.63 -57.47
N ASN A 25 -11.32 21.94 -56.32
CA ASN A 25 -9.88 21.86 -56.10
C ASN A 25 -9.53 20.58 -55.32
N PRO A 26 -8.73 19.65 -55.90
CA PRO A 26 -8.28 18.45 -55.19
C PRO A 26 -7.57 18.70 -53.85
N GLN A 27 -6.97 19.89 -53.66
CA GLN A 27 -6.33 20.27 -52.39
C GLN A 27 -7.35 20.54 -51.26
N ARG A 28 -8.63 20.75 -51.60
CA ARG A 28 -9.73 21.01 -50.65
C ARG A 28 -10.46 19.73 -50.23
N GLU A 29 -10.14 18.57 -50.82
CA GLU A 29 -10.77 17.29 -50.49
C GLU A 29 -10.70 16.97 -48.99
N SER A 30 -9.53 17.14 -48.37
CA SER A 30 -9.36 16.88 -46.94
C SER A 30 -10.21 17.80 -46.06
N VAL A 31 -10.40 19.07 -46.47
CA VAL A 31 -11.24 20.04 -45.75
C VAL A 31 -12.71 19.64 -45.83
N ALA A 32 -13.16 19.22 -47.02
CA ALA A 32 -14.52 18.75 -47.25
C ALA A 32 -14.84 17.45 -46.51
N LEU A 33 -13.89 16.51 -46.46
CA LEU A 33 -14.02 15.27 -45.68
C LEU A 33 -14.10 15.55 -44.17
N ARG A 34 -13.33 16.51 -43.64
CA ARG A 34 -13.42 16.92 -42.23
C ARG A 34 -14.76 17.56 -41.92
N ALA A 35 -15.18 18.53 -42.73
CA ALA A 35 -16.50 19.16 -42.60
C ALA A 35 -17.62 18.11 -42.61
N TYR A 36 -17.45 17.05 -43.42
CA TYR A 36 -18.40 15.94 -43.47
C TYR A 36 -18.41 15.15 -42.15
N LEU A 37 -17.25 14.72 -41.66
CA LEU A 37 -17.15 13.95 -40.41
C LEU A 37 -17.64 14.73 -39.19
N ASP A 38 -17.33 16.03 -39.11
CA ASP A 38 -17.78 16.91 -38.03
C ASP A 38 -19.30 17.08 -38.03
N THR A 39 -19.86 17.37 -39.21
CA THR A 39 -21.33 17.49 -39.39
C THR A 39 -22.01 16.16 -39.08
N ARG A 40 -21.39 15.05 -39.48
CA ARG A 40 -21.87 13.69 -39.19
C ARG A 40 -21.96 13.42 -37.69
N SER A 41 -20.90 13.74 -36.96
CA SER A 41 -20.82 13.59 -35.50
C SER A 41 -21.84 14.47 -34.79
N ALA A 42 -21.97 15.73 -35.21
CA ALA A 42 -22.89 16.68 -34.61
C ALA A 42 -24.36 16.28 -34.80
N LEU A 43 -24.75 15.85 -36.00
CA LEU A 43 -26.14 15.52 -36.32
C LEU A 43 -26.54 14.09 -35.91
N SER A 44 -25.59 13.15 -35.80
CA SER A 44 -25.89 11.79 -35.32
C SER A 44 -26.41 11.78 -33.88
N LYS A 45 -26.02 12.76 -33.04
CA LYS A 45 -26.56 12.94 -31.69
C LYS A 45 -28.07 13.23 -31.69
N ALA A 46 -28.57 13.92 -32.71
CA ALA A 46 -29.98 14.32 -32.80
C ALA A 46 -30.84 13.28 -33.54
N TYR A 47 -30.27 12.56 -34.50
CA TYR A 47 -31.04 11.67 -35.39
C TYR A 47 -30.78 10.17 -35.18
N ARG A 48 -29.98 9.75 -34.18
CA ARG A 48 -29.42 8.39 -34.01
C ARG A 48 -28.46 7.94 -35.12
N MET A 49 -28.71 8.36 -36.36
CA MET A 49 -27.85 8.13 -37.52
C MET A 49 -27.98 9.33 -38.46
N PHE A 50 -26.86 9.91 -38.85
CA PHE A 50 -26.78 10.89 -39.94
C PHE A 50 -25.55 10.57 -40.78
N GLU A 51 -25.66 10.55 -42.11
CA GLU A 51 -24.53 10.40 -43.03
C GLU A 51 -24.86 10.85 -44.46
N ILE A 52 -23.84 10.91 -45.33
CA ILE A 52 -24.07 10.85 -46.77
C ILE A 52 -24.28 9.37 -47.12
N ALA A 53 -25.41 9.05 -47.76
CA ALA A 53 -25.83 7.70 -48.08
C ALA A 53 -24.72 6.95 -48.84
N ASN A 54 -24.32 5.79 -48.34
CA ASN A 54 -23.21 4.97 -48.83
C ASN A 54 -21.85 5.69 -48.96
N HIS A 55 -21.72 6.89 -48.41
CA HIS A 55 -20.60 7.81 -48.64
C HIS A 55 -20.37 8.07 -50.13
N ARG A 56 -21.45 8.20 -50.89
CA ARG A 56 -21.45 8.47 -52.34
C ARG A 56 -22.01 9.85 -52.60
N ILE A 57 -21.25 10.67 -53.31
CA ILE A 57 -21.75 11.91 -53.93
C ILE A 57 -21.57 11.79 -55.44
N PHE A 58 -22.34 12.56 -56.21
CA PHE A 58 -22.36 12.40 -57.66
C PHE A 58 -22.06 13.73 -58.34
N HIS A 59 -21.04 13.72 -59.18
CA HIS A 59 -20.77 14.83 -60.08
C HIS A 59 -21.84 14.85 -61.17
N VAL A 60 -22.62 15.92 -61.25
CA VAL A 60 -23.73 16.10 -62.18
C VAL A 60 -23.51 17.34 -63.05
N PRO A 61 -24.17 17.49 -64.21
CA PRO A 61 -24.02 18.69 -65.04
C PRO A 61 -24.35 19.96 -64.25
N GLY A 62 -23.36 20.83 -64.03
CA GLY A 62 -23.54 22.12 -63.34
C GLY A 62 -23.37 22.09 -61.81
N GLY A 63 -23.14 20.93 -61.18
CA GLY A 63 -23.07 20.86 -59.72
C GLY A 63 -22.73 19.49 -59.13
N LEU A 64 -23.04 19.34 -57.84
CA LEU A 64 -22.84 18.13 -57.06
C LEU A 64 -24.16 17.65 -56.44
N LEU A 65 -24.48 16.37 -56.61
CA LEU A 65 -25.62 15.72 -55.97
C LEU A 65 -25.16 15.03 -54.69
N VAL A 66 -25.79 15.35 -53.57
CA VAL A 66 -25.42 14.84 -52.23
C VAL A 66 -26.65 14.24 -51.53
N PRO A 67 -26.69 12.90 -51.35
CA PRO A 67 -27.76 12.22 -50.62
C PRO A 67 -27.46 12.18 -49.12
N TYR A 68 -28.15 12.96 -48.29
CA TYR A 68 -28.05 12.87 -46.83
C TYR A 68 -29.10 11.90 -46.28
N ASP A 69 -28.68 10.91 -45.50
CA ASP A 69 -29.57 10.02 -44.75
C ASP A 69 -29.55 10.42 -43.27
N ALA A 70 -30.73 10.74 -42.73
CA ALA A 70 -30.96 10.99 -41.32
C ALA A 70 -31.92 9.93 -40.74
N HIS A 71 -31.40 8.74 -40.43
CA HIS A 71 -32.15 7.60 -39.88
C HIS A 71 -33.33 7.16 -40.78
N GLY A 72 -33.01 6.86 -42.03
CA GLY A 72 -33.96 6.43 -43.05
C GLY A 72 -34.74 7.59 -43.67
N LEU A 73 -34.47 8.84 -43.30
CA LEU A 73 -34.98 10.03 -43.97
C LEU A 73 -33.94 10.51 -44.97
N LEU A 74 -34.13 10.15 -46.24
CA LEU A 74 -33.23 10.50 -47.32
C LEU A 74 -33.58 11.87 -47.89
N MET A 75 -32.62 12.79 -47.85
CA MET A 75 -32.72 14.13 -48.43
C MET A 75 -31.70 14.27 -49.56
N MET A 76 -32.20 14.61 -50.75
CA MET A 76 -31.35 14.75 -51.93
C MET A 76 -31.03 16.23 -52.16
N PHE A 77 -29.78 16.62 -52.02
CA PHE A 77 -29.32 17.99 -52.28
C PHE A 77 -28.67 18.09 -53.65
N LEU A 78 -29.06 19.11 -54.42
CA LEU A 78 -28.29 19.60 -55.55
C LEU A 78 -27.55 20.86 -55.14
N LEU A 79 -26.23 20.83 -55.26
CA LEU A 79 -25.32 21.91 -54.92
C LEU A 79 -24.76 22.51 -56.21
N GLU A 80 -25.15 23.73 -56.53
CA GLU A 80 -24.65 24.53 -57.66
C GLU A 80 -23.87 25.74 -57.10
N PRO A 81 -22.95 26.35 -57.86
CA PRO A 81 -22.12 27.48 -57.39
C PRO A 81 -22.90 28.63 -56.75
N ASP A 82 -24.09 28.92 -57.29
CA ASP A 82 -24.93 30.06 -56.87
C ASP A 82 -26.18 29.64 -56.08
N GLU A 83 -26.51 28.34 -55.99
CA GLU A 83 -27.76 27.85 -55.38
C GLU A 83 -27.59 26.45 -54.76
N GLN A 84 -28.21 26.23 -53.59
CA GLN A 84 -28.32 24.90 -52.97
C GLN A 84 -29.79 24.58 -52.76
N ARG A 85 -30.29 23.51 -53.38
CA ARG A 85 -31.70 23.12 -53.30
C ARG A 85 -31.88 21.65 -52.94
N VAL A 86 -32.92 21.38 -52.14
CA VAL A 86 -33.36 20.01 -51.85
C VAL A 86 -34.29 19.58 -52.98
N LEU A 87 -33.92 18.52 -53.69
CA LEU A 87 -34.71 17.96 -54.78
C LEU A 87 -35.89 17.14 -54.25
N PHE A 88 -35.67 16.37 -53.19
CA PHE A 88 -36.73 15.70 -52.43
C PHE A 88 -36.26 15.30 -51.02
N GLU A 89 -37.22 15.05 -50.14
CA GLU A 89 -37.04 14.47 -48.81
C GLU A 89 -38.06 13.32 -48.68
N GLU A 90 -37.57 12.09 -48.50
CA GLU A 90 -38.42 10.89 -48.45
C GLU A 90 -37.98 9.97 -47.30
N LYS A 91 -38.95 9.46 -46.54
CA LYS A 91 -38.69 8.47 -45.50
C LYS A 91 -38.74 7.07 -46.10
N LEU A 92 -37.61 6.39 -46.12
CA LEU A 92 -37.46 5.05 -46.64
C LEU A 92 -37.83 3.99 -45.58
N PRO A 93 -38.49 2.89 -46.00
CA PRO A 93 -38.67 1.72 -45.15
C PRO A 93 -37.33 1.14 -44.67
N HIS A 94 -37.31 0.57 -43.46
CA HIS A 94 -36.12 -0.12 -42.96
C HIS A 94 -35.74 -1.29 -43.88
N GLY A 95 -34.45 -1.43 -44.20
CA GLY A 95 -33.94 -2.45 -45.12
C GLY A 95 -33.97 -2.06 -46.60
N THR A 96 -34.33 -0.82 -46.95
CA THR A 96 -34.22 -0.32 -48.33
C THR A 96 -32.75 -0.29 -48.76
N ILE A 97 -32.43 -1.01 -49.83
CA ILE A 97 -31.10 -0.96 -50.45
C ILE A 97 -31.04 0.27 -51.33
N ILE A 98 -30.15 1.21 -50.98
CA ILE A 98 -29.82 2.37 -51.79
C ILE A 98 -28.55 1.99 -52.54
N ASP A 99 -28.56 2.00 -53.86
CA ASP A 99 -27.36 1.86 -54.68
C ASP A 99 -27.18 3.08 -55.60
N ASP A 100 -26.02 3.18 -56.25
CA ASP A 100 -25.66 4.33 -57.09
C ASP A 100 -26.66 4.54 -58.24
N GLN A 101 -27.17 3.45 -58.83
CA GLN A 101 -28.12 3.50 -59.94
C GLN A 101 -29.48 3.99 -59.46
N TRP A 102 -29.96 3.49 -58.33
CA TRP A 102 -31.21 3.90 -57.71
C TRP A 102 -31.22 5.40 -57.39
N VAL A 103 -30.12 5.94 -56.87
CA VAL A 103 -30.00 7.38 -56.56
C VAL A 103 -30.13 8.25 -57.82
N LEU A 104 -29.46 7.88 -58.91
CA LEU A 104 -29.48 8.63 -60.17
C LEU A 104 -30.84 8.52 -60.88
N GLU A 105 -31.43 7.32 -60.93
CA GLU A 105 -32.77 7.09 -61.52
C GLU A 105 -33.86 7.85 -60.77
N LYS A 106 -33.79 7.89 -59.44
CA LYS A 106 -34.76 8.60 -58.58
C LYS A 106 -34.79 10.10 -58.86
N VAL A 107 -33.66 10.68 -59.26
CA VAL A 107 -33.51 12.11 -59.54
C VAL A 107 -33.66 12.42 -61.05
N GLY A 108 -33.47 11.43 -61.92
CA GLY A 108 -33.52 11.60 -63.37
C GLY A 108 -32.34 12.40 -63.94
N ILE A 109 -31.18 12.36 -63.27
CA ILE A 109 -29.96 13.08 -63.66
C ILE A 109 -28.82 12.06 -63.81
N ASP A 110 -28.14 12.08 -64.96
CA ASP A 110 -26.92 11.30 -65.16
C ASP A 110 -25.75 11.94 -64.42
N GLY A 111 -24.97 11.14 -63.69
CA GLY A 111 -23.84 11.62 -62.90
C GLY A 111 -22.73 10.60 -62.72
N ARG A 112 -21.53 11.07 -62.41
CA ARG A 112 -20.37 10.23 -62.09
C ARG A 112 -20.20 10.14 -60.57
N VAL A 113 -20.10 8.91 -60.06
CA VAL A 113 -19.91 8.63 -58.63
C VAL A 113 -18.54 9.11 -58.14
N ILE A 114 -18.54 9.73 -56.96
CA ILE A 114 -17.36 10.03 -56.15
C ILE A 114 -17.47 9.23 -54.87
N ASP A 115 -16.49 8.35 -54.67
CA ASP A 115 -16.38 7.46 -53.53
C ASP A 115 -15.73 8.19 -52.35
N LEU A 116 -16.54 8.72 -51.44
CA LEU A 116 -16.01 9.34 -50.23
C LEU A 116 -15.51 8.28 -49.25
N GLN A 117 -16.03 7.05 -49.25
CA GLN A 117 -15.59 5.99 -48.34
C GLN A 117 -14.10 5.68 -48.52
N ARG A 118 -13.65 5.50 -49.76
CA ARG A 118 -12.23 5.27 -50.07
C ARG A 118 -11.38 6.49 -49.74
N LYS A 119 -11.88 7.71 -49.98
CA LYS A 119 -11.15 8.94 -49.67
C LYS A 119 -11.04 9.22 -48.17
N ILE A 120 -12.08 8.91 -47.39
CA ILE A 120 -12.06 8.95 -45.92
C ILE A 120 -11.04 7.97 -45.36
N TYR A 121 -10.93 6.78 -45.95
CA TYR A 121 -9.93 5.78 -45.55
C TYR A 121 -8.48 6.24 -45.80
N HIS A 122 -8.27 7.11 -46.80
CA HIS A 122 -6.97 7.67 -47.14
C HIS A 122 -6.72 9.08 -46.55
N LEU A 123 -7.61 9.58 -45.69
CA LEU A 123 -7.41 10.85 -45.00
C LEU A 123 -6.21 10.72 -44.06
N ASP A 124 -5.16 11.53 -44.27
CA ASP A 124 -3.93 11.47 -43.47
C ASP A 124 -4.22 11.75 -41.98
N VAL A 125 -3.69 10.89 -41.11
CA VAL A 125 -3.91 10.91 -39.65
C VAL A 125 -3.23 12.13 -39.01
N GLY A 126 -2.30 12.78 -39.70
CA GLY A 126 -1.59 13.98 -39.25
C GLY A 126 -2.47 15.22 -39.00
N ASP A 127 -3.76 15.14 -39.35
CA ASP A 127 -4.67 16.28 -39.42
C ASP A 127 -5.88 16.21 -38.46
N MET A 128 -5.95 15.18 -37.61
CA MET A 128 -6.77 15.19 -36.39
C MET A 128 -6.08 16.02 -35.30
N GLU A 129 -6.80 16.46 -34.25
CA GLU A 129 -6.17 17.14 -33.11
C GLU A 129 -4.95 16.35 -32.65
N THR A 130 -3.75 16.86 -32.99
CA THR A 130 -2.45 16.18 -32.95
C THR A 130 -2.14 15.61 -31.55
N VAL A 131 -2.84 16.13 -30.56
CA VAL A 131 -2.79 15.80 -29.14
C VAL A 131 -3.20 14.34 -28.85
N HIS A 132 -4.24 13.78 -29.48
CA HIS A 132 -4.75 12.45 -29.11
C HIS A 132 -3.88 11.30 -29.59
N VAL A 133 -3.38 11.37 -30.83
CA VAL A 133 -2.45 10.39 -31.40
C VAL A 133 -1.12 10.43 -30.65
N ASN A 134 -0.61 11.65 -30.35
CA ASN A 134 0.62 11.80 -29.58
C ASN A 134 0.50 11.23 -28.17
N ARG A 135 -0.65 11.39 -27.49
CA ARG A 135 -0.87 10.79 -26.16
C ARG A 135 -0.81 9.26 -26.17
N LEU A 136 -1.41 8.60 -27.17
CA LEU A 136 -1.35 7.13 -27.29
C LEU A 136 0.07 6.65 -27.62
N ARG A 137 0.79 7.38 -28.49
CA ARG A 137 2.20 7.10 -28.80
C ARG A 137 3.11 7.29 -27.60
N ASP A 138 2.92 8.36 -26.84
CA ASP A 138 3.67 8.62 -25.61
C ASP A 138 3.44 7.50 -24.58
N LEU A 139 2.20 7.01 -24.47
CA LEU A 139 1.86 5.91 -23.58
C LEU A 139 2.54 4.60 -24.02
N ALA A 140 2.45 4.26 -25.31
CA ALA A 140 3.14 3.09 -25.88
C ALA A 140 4.67 3.20 -25.70
N GLY A 141 5.27 4.34 -26.03
CA GLY A 141 6.70 4.56 -25.91
C GLY A 141 7.21 4.54 -24.47
N THR A 142 6.39 4.99 -23.51
CA THR A 142 6.73 4.87 -22.08
C THR A 142 6.72 3.41 -21.63
N LEU A 143 5.75 2.62 -22.07
CA LEU A 143 5.70 1.17 -21.80
C LEU A 143 6.86 0.41 -22.46
N GLU A 144 7.18 0.74 -23.71
CA GLU A 144 8.34 0.18 -24.43
C GLU A 144 9.64 0.44 -23.66
N ARG A 145 9.85 1.69 -23.20
CA ARG A 145 11.01 2.03 -22.37
C ARG A 145 11.04 1.28 -21.03
N ILE A 146 9.88 1.07 -20.40
CA ILE A 146 9.78 0.26 -19.19
C ILE A 146 10.21 -1.19 -19.48
N ASN A 147 9.75 -1.76 -20.60
CA ASN A 147 10.05 -3.13 -21.00
C ASN A 147 11.54 -3.33 -21.36
N GLU A 148 12.18 -2.32 -21.94
CA GLU A 148 13.60 -2.35 -22.31
C GLU A 148 14.55 -2.05 -21.14
N SER A 149 14.06 -1.50 -20.02
CA SER A 149 14.93 -1.05 -18.92
C SER A 149 15.41 -2.21 -18.05
N GLY A 150 16.74 -2.32 -17.89
CA GLY A 150 17.36 -3.18 -16.88
C GLY A 150 17.36 -2.58 -15.46
N SER A 151 16.97 -1.31 -15.30
CA SER A 151 17.01 -0.60 -14.01
C SER A 151 15.65 -0.58 -13.33
N ARG A 152 15.55 -1.26 -12.18
CA ARG A 152 14.33 -1.22 -11.36
C ARG A 152 13.94 0.20 -10.94
N HIS A 153 14.91 1.06 -10.64
CA HIS A 153 14.62 2.44 -10.26
C HIS A 153 13.98 3.20 -11.41
N GLU A 154 14.51 3.07 -12.63
CA GLU A 154 13.92 3.71 -13.81
C GLU A 154 12.49 3.21 -14.07
N VAL A 155 12.27 1.89 -14.00
CA VAL A 155 10.93 1.28 -14.16
C VAL A 155 9.94 1.84 -13.14
N VAL A 156 10.29 1.88 -11.85
CA VAL A 156 9.41 2.40 -10.80
C VAL A 156 9.09 3.88 -11.02
N TYR A 157 10.09 4.67 -11.41
CA TYR A 157 9.93 6.11 -11.68
C TYR A 157 8.99 6.35 -12.87
N LEU A 158 9.25 5.69 -14.01
CA LEU A 158 8.43 5.80 -15.22
C LEU A 158 7.01 5.28 -15.01
N LEU A 159 6.85 4.18 -14.27
CA LEU A 159 5.53 3.61 -14.02
C LEU A 159 4.65 4.53 -13.16
N ARG A 160 5.22 5.19 -12.15
CA ARG A 160 4.49 6.22 -11.37
C ARG A 160 4.07 7.38 -12.24
N PHE A 161 4.96 7.86 -13.11
CA PHE A 161 4.65 8.92 -14.05
C PHE A 161 3.49 8.52 -14.98
N LEU A 162 3.53 7.29 -15.50
CA LEU A 162 2.49 6.72 -16.35
C LEU A 162 1.14 6.60 -15.61
N VAL A 163 1.15 6.08 -14.38
CA VAL A 163 -0.05 5.95 -13.54
C VAL A 163 -0.66 7.33 -13.25
N ALA A 164 0.14 8.32 -12.83
CA ALA A 164 -0.35 9.67 -12.56
C ALA A 164 -1.00 10.31 -13.79
N ARG A 165 -0.45 10.08 -14.99
CA ARG A 165 -1.03 10.51 -16.27
C ARG A 165 -2.34 9.79 -16.61
N LEU A 166 -2.43 8.49 -16.33
CA LEU A 166 -3.65 7.71 -16.56
C LEU A 166 -4.79 8.13 -15.65
N CYS A 167 -4.48 8.51 -14.40
CA CYS A 167 -5.46 9.01 -13.44
C CYS A 167 -6.01 10.41 -13.79
N THR A 168 -5.33 11.19 -14.63
CA THR A 168 -5.72 12.57 -15.00
C THR A 168 -6.32 12.69 -16.40
N SER A 169 -6.06 11.71 -17.28
CA SER A 169 -6.46 11.78 -18.68
C SER A 169 -7.71 10.91 -18.96
N ALA A 170 -8.78 11.52 -19.45
CA ALA A 170 -9.95 10.79 -19.91
C ALA A 170 -9.71 10.20 -21.31
N TYR A 171 -9.37 8.91 -21.37
CA TYR A 171 -9.17 8.16 -22.61
C TYR A 171 -10.48 7.59 -23.22
N ARG A 172 -11.63 8.01 -22.67
CA ARG A 172 -12.96 7.40 -22.86
C ARG A 172 -13.54 7.54 -24.28
N SER A 173 -13.03 8.48 -25.10
CA SER A 173 -13.54 8.74 -26.46
C SER A 173 -12.86 7.91 -27.56
N PHE A 174 -11.82 7.11 -27.23
CA PHE A 174 -10.99 6.46 -28.23
C PHE A 174 -11.48 5.07 -28.68
N ALA A 175 -12.29 4.38 -27.87
CA ALA A 175 -12.75 3.02 -28.17
C ALA A 175 -13.56 2.90 -29.49
N GLY A 176 -14.30 3.96 -29.87
CA GLY A 176 -15.09 4.01 -31.10
C GLY A 176 -14.36 4.58 -32.32
N ALA A 177 -13.13 5.08 -32.15
CA ALA A 177 -12.39 5.78 -33.19
C ALA A 177 -11.61 4.78 -34.06
N LYS A 178 -12.19 4.36 -35.19
CA LYS A 178 -11.58 3.39 -36.13
C LYS A 178 -10.16 3.77 -36.57
N ASN A 179 -9.86 5.06 -36.64
CA ASN A 179 -8.57 5.64 -37.03
C ASN A 179 -7.52 5.68 -35.92
N LEU A 180 -7.88 5.43 -34.65
CA LEU A 180 -6.93 5.31 -33.53
C LEU A 180 -6.60 3.85 -33.19
N GLN A 181 -7.27 2.88 -33.82
CA GLN A 181 -7.07 1.44 -33.59
C GLN A 181 -5.61 0.97 -33.74
N PRO A 182 -4.81 1.46 -34.70
CA PRO A 182 -3.39 1.08 -34.79
C PRO A 182 -2.58 1.48 -33.55
N GLU A 183 -2.82 2.68 -33.01
CA GLU A 183 -2.10 3.16 -31.82
C GLU A 183 -2.63 2.50 -30.54
N ILE A 184 -3.94 2.23 -30.46
CA ILE A 184 -4.53 1.41 -29.37
C ILE A 184 -3.94 0.00 -29.38
N HIS A 185 -3.77 -0.61 -30.55
CA HIS A 185 -3.14 -1.92 -30.69
C HIS A 185 -1.69 -1.88 -30.22
N ARG A 186 -0.93 -0.84 -30.58
CA ARG A 186 0.46 -0.66 -30.10
C ARG A 186 0.52 -0.60 -28.57
N VAL A 187 -0.34 0.21 -27.96
CA VAL A 187 -0.47 0.29 -26.49
C VAL A 187 -0.75 -1.08 -25.88
N ARG A 188 -1.68 -1.86 -26.47
CA ARG A 188 -2.02 -3.21 -25.99
C ARG A 188 -0.82 -4.15 -26.06
N GLN A 189 -0.05 -4.13 -27.15
CA GLN A 189 1.14 -4.97 -27.30
C GLN A 189 2.21 -4.63 -26.26
N SER A 190 2.52 -3.34 -26.08
CA SER A 190 3.51 -2.91 -25.08
C SER A 190 3.07 -3.24 -23.65
N LEU A 191 1.76 -3.20 -23.37
CA LEU A 191 1.19 -3.65 -22.10
C LEU A 191 1.32 -5.17 -21.91
N LEU A 192 1.06 -5.98 -22.95
CA LEU A 192 1.21 -7.44 -22.86
C LEU A 192 2.64 -7.83 -22.47
N ILE A 193 3.64 -7.24 -23.15
CA ILE A 193 5.06 -7.46 -22.86
C ILE A 193 5.38 -7.04 -21.41
N PHE A 194 4.81 -5.92 -20.93
CA PHE A 194 4.98 -5.50 -19.54
C PHE A 194 4.40 -6.54 -18.56
N LEU A 195 3.21 -7.06 -18.84
CA LEU A 195 2.53 -8.06 -18.01
C LEU A 195 3.25 -9.42 -17.98
N GLU A 196 3.97 -9.77 -19.03
CA GLU A 196 4.86 -10.93 -19.09
C GLU A 196 6.20 -10.70 -18.38
N GLY A 197 6.57 -9.44 -18.18
CA GLY A 197 7.80 -9.04 -17.51
C GLY A 197 7.79 -9.25 -15.99
N PRO A 198 8.98 -9.33 -15.36
CA PRO A 198 9.12 -9.56 -13.91
C PRO A 198 8.61 -8.39 -13.05
N PHE A 199 8.35 -7.23 -13.64
CA PHE A 199 7.90 -6.04 -12.92
C PHE A 199 6.39 -5.99 -12.70
N ALA A 200 5.59 -6.67 -13.54
CA ALA A 200 4.13 -6.70 -13.39
C ALA A 200 3.72 -7.24 -12.02
N ASN A 201 4.26 -8.40 -11.64
CA ASN A 201 4.01 -9.03 -10.35
C ASN A 201 4.64 -8.24 -9.19
N ARG A 202 5.83 -7.65 -9.40
CA ARG A 202 6.55 -6.90 -8.34
C ARG A 202 5.93 -5.54 -8.03
N LEU A 203 5.12 -4.99 -8.94
CA LEU A 203 4.48 -3.68 -8.85
C LEU A 203 2.96 -3.82 -9.00
N GLY A 204 2.37 -4.73 -8.22
CA GLY A 204 0.96 -5.13 -8.34
C GLY A 204 -0.03 -3.97 -8.45
N LEU A 205 -0.05 -3.04 -7.49
CA LEU A 205 -1.03 -1.93 -7.53
C LEU A 205 -0.89 -1.02 -8.77
N PRO A 206 0.31 -0.50 -9.11
CA PRO A 206 0.51 0.20 -10.39
C PRO A 206 0.10 -0.61 -11.62
N THR A 207 0.40 -1.91 -11.65
CA THR A 207 0.00 -2.82 -12.74
C THR A 207 -1.52 -2.91 -12.88
N ARG A 208 -2.25 -3.05 -11.76
CA ARG A 208 -3.72 -3.07 -11.76
C ARG A 208 -4.30 -1.77 -12.28
N ILE A 209 -3.77 -0.62 -11.83
CA ILE A 209 -4.24 0.69 -12.29
C ILE A 209 -3.98 0.84 -13.79
N LEU A 210 -2.79 0.43 -14.25
CA LEU A 210 -2.45 0.41 -15.66
C LEU A 210 -3.44 -0.43 -16.48
N VAL A 211 -3.71 -1.67 -16.06
CA VAL A 211 -4.68 -2.55 -16.73
C VAL A 211 -6.08 -1.95 -16.69
N ARG A 212 -6.53 -1.43 -15.55
CA ARG A 212 -7.87 -0.84 -15.37
C ARG A 212 -8.10 0.30 -16.36
N HIS A 213 -7.18 1.27 -16.40
CA HIS A 213 -7.29 2.44 -17.26
C HIS A 213 -7.09 2.09 -18.74
N ILE A 214 -6.14 1.23 -19.09
CA ILE A 214 -5.90 0.83 -20.49
C ILE A 214 -7.04 -0.05 -21.03
N SER A 215 -7.64 -0.90 -20.20
CA SER A 215 -8.79 -1.71 -20.63
C SER A 215 -10.00 -0.84 -21.01
N GLY A 216 -10.15 0.32 -20.37
CA GLY A 216 -11.15 1.33 -20.72
C GLY A 216 -10.91 2.02 -22.08
N LEU A 217 -9.73 1.88 -22.70
CA LEU A 217 -9.46 2.34 -24.08
C LEU A 217 -10.15 1.44 -25.12
N VAL A 218 -10.39 0.18 -24.78
CA VAL A 218 -10.82 -0.88 -25.71
C VAL A 218 -12.29 -1.28 -25.48
N THR A 219 -12.84 -0.98 -24.30
CA THR A 219 -14.21 -1.33 -23.89
C THR A 219 -15.06 -0.08 -23.63
N GLN A 220 -16.40 -0.16 -23.70
CA GLN A 220 -17.27 1.01 -23.44
C GLN A 220 -17.06 1.54 -21.99
N PRO A 221 -17.24 2.86 -21.74
CA PRO A 221 -16.98 3.46 -20.43
C PRO A 221 -17.72 2.74 -19.29
N ARG A 222 -17.00 2.38 -18.23
CA ARG A 222 -17.58 1.73 -17.04
C ARG A 222 -18.54 2.70 -16.35
N LEU A 223 -19.80 2.29 -16.19
CA LEU A 223 -20.87 3.08 -15.59
C LEU A 223 -20.50 3.64 -14.20
N ILE A 224 -19.87 2.82 -13.35
CA ILE A 224 -19.41 3.22 -12.01
C ILE A 224 -18.31 4.28 -12.03
N GLU A 225 -17.31 4.13 -12.89
CA GLU A 225 -16.24 5.13 -13.06
C GLU A 225 -16.77 6.44 -13.62
N ARG A 226 -17.84 6.37 -14.41
CA ARG A 226 -18.54 7.56 -14.89
C ARG A 226 -19.28 8.25 -13.75
N VAL A 227 -20.07 7.53 -12.95
CA VAL A 227 -20.75 8.09 -11.77
C VAL A 227 -19.75 8.71 -10.78
N TRP A 228 -18.65 8.02 -10.48
CA TRP A 228 -17.63 8.55 -9.57
C TRP A 228 -16.91 9.78 -10.12
N GLN A 229 -16.54 9.78 -11.40
CA GLN A 229 -15.92 10.96 -11.98
C GLN A 229 -16.91 12.12 -12.06
N ASP A 230 -18.13 11.87 -12.51
CA ASP A 230 -19.16 12.89 -12.66
C ASP A 230 -19.55 13.50 -11.31
N THR A 231 -19.57 12.71 -10.22
CA THR A 231 -19.80 13.23 -8.86
C THR A 231 -18.60 14.04 -8.33
N ILE A 232 -17.36 13.68 -8.69
CA ILE A 232 -16.21 14.55 -8.46
C ILE A 232 -16.36 15.85 -9.25
N ASP A 233 -16.64 15.78 -10.55
CA ASP A 233 -16.73 16.96 -11.39
C ASP A 233 -17.86 17.87 -10.88
N LEU A 234 -19.00 17.30 -10.51
CA LEU A 234 -20.12 18.02 -9.91
C LEU A 234 -19.67 18.80 -8.67
N CYS A 235 -18.90 18.17 -7.79
CA CYS A 235 -18.47 18.72 -6.51
C CYS A 235 -17.25 19.66 -6.60
N GLU A 236 -16.22 19.28 -7.36
CA GLU A 236 -14.90 19.90 -7.39
C GLU A 236 -14.73 20.86 -8.58
N VAL A 237 -15.56 20.76 -9.60
CA VAL A 237 -15.48 21.61 -10.80
C VAL A 237 -16.71 22.52 -10.91
N HIS A 238 -17.91 21.96 -10.80
CA HIS A 238 -19.13 22.68 -11.12
C HIS A 238 -19.76 23.41 -9.92
N VAL A 239 -19.76 22.80 -8.73
CA VAL A 239 -20.45 23.29 -7.52
C VAL A 239 -19.55 23.18 -6.28
N ARG A 240 -18.44 23.90 -6.28
CA ARG A 240 -17.49 23.90 -5.15
C ARG A 240 -18.15 24.39 -3.86
N ASN A 241 -17.72 23.83 -2.73
CA ASN A 241 -18.16 24.19 -1.37
C ASN A 241 -19.64 23.95 -1.06
N SER A 242 -20.36 23.15 -1.86
CA SER A 242 -21.71 22.70 -1.52
C SER A 242 -21.64 21.52 -0.55
N SER A 243 -22.37 21.58 0.57
CA SER A 243 -22.50 20.43 1.49
C SER A 243 -23.23 19.27 0.82
N ILE A 244 -24.19 19.56 -0.07
CA ILE A 244 -25.02 18.56 -0.75
C ILE A 244 -24.22 17.81 -1.80
N THR A 245 -23.49 18.50 -2.69
CA THR A 245 -22.68 17.79 -3.71
C THR A 245 -21.48 17.09 -3.10
N ASN A 246 -20.94 17.63 -2.00
CA ASN A 246 -19.94 16.92 -1.19
C ASN A 246 -20.51 15.63 -0.62
N GLU A 247 -21.73 15.67 -0.09
CA GLU A 247 -22.38 14.47 0.44
C GLU A 247 -22.75 13.48 -0.67
N ILE A 248 -23.25 13.93 -1.83
CA ILE A 248 -23.47 13.06 -3.00
C ILE A 248 -22.16 12.37 -3.39
N ARG A 249 -21.06 13.12 -3.51
CA ARG A 249 -19.74 12.53 -3.79
C ARG A 249 -19.37 11.54 -2.69
N ARG A 250 -19.45 11.94 -1.43
CA ARG A 250 -19.08 11.12 -0.27
C ARG A 250 -19.89 9.83 -0.25
N SER A 251 -21.22 9.90 -0.28
CA SER A 251 -22.11 8.75 -0.23
C SER A 251 -21.89 7.82 -1.43
N THR A 252 -21.64 8.35 -2.63
CA THR A 252 -21.27 7.54 -3.81
C THR A 252 -19.95 6.77 -3.61
N HIS A 253 -19.04 7.26 -2.77
CA HIS A 253 -17.77 6.59 -2.44
C HIS A 253 -17.89 5.66 -1.22
N HIS A 254 -18.73 6.00 -0.24
CA HIS A 254 -18.79 5.33 1.07
C HIS A 254 -19.96 4.37 1.24
N SER A 255 -21.10 4.57 0.59
CA SER A 255 -22.28 3.71 0.75
C SER A 255 -22.81 3.20 -0.59
N LEU A 256 -22.84 4.03 -1.64
CA LEU A 256 -23.33 3.71 -2.98
C LEU A 256 -24.61 2.85 -2.94
N GLY A 257 -25.69 3.44 -2.42
CA GLY A 257 -26.97 2.76 -2.21
C GLY A 257 -28.17 3.60 -2.68
N TRP A 258 -29.37 3.08 -2.45
CA TRP A 258 -30.63 3.76 -2.79
C TRP A 258 -30.72 5.16 -2.18
N SER A 259 -30.23 5.36 -0.96
CA SER A 259 -30.14 6.67 -0.31
C SER A 259 -29.29 7.69 -1.08
N THR A 260 -28.25 7.24 -1.79
CA THR A 260 -27.42 8.12 -2.64
C THR A 260 -28.17 8.54 -3.90
N LEU A 261 -28.93 7.60 -4.48
CA LEU A 261 -29.81 7.91 -5.60
C LEU A 261 -30.91 8.89 -5.17
N GLU A 262 -31.55 8.68 -4.03
CA GLU A 262 -32.55 9.57 -3.45
C GLU A 262 -31.98 10.97 -3.20
N LEU A 263 -30.77 11.08 -2.62
CA LEU A 263 -30.10 12.36 -2.42
C LEU A 263 -29.81 13.07 -3.76
N THR A 264 -29.32 12.33 -4.76
CA THR A 264 -29.02 12.88 -6.09
C THR A 264 -30.29 13.33 -6.81
N GLN A 265 -31.37 12.57 -6.69
CA GLN A 265 -32.69 12.91 -7.22
C GLN A 265 -33.27 14.14 -6.52
N ALA A 266 -33.19 14.23 -5.19
CA ALA A 266 -33.60 15.41 -4.43
C ALA A 266 -32.80 16.66 -4.85
N TYR A 267 -31.50 16.53 -5.07
CA TYR A 267 -30.69 17.65 -5.57
C TYR A 267 -31.04 18.04 -7.00
N LEU A 268 -31.34 17.06 -7.87
CA LEU A 268 -31.82 17.32 -9.23
C LEU A 268 -33.18 18.04 -9.23
N GLU A 269 -34.12 17.60 -8.39
CA GLU A 269 -35.41 18.26 -8.17
C GLU A 269 -35.21 19.69 -7.68
N TRP A 270 -34.28 19.90 -6.74
CA TRP A 270 -33.95 21.22 -6.24
C TRP A 270 -33.36 22.13 -7.32
N LEU A 271 -32.46 21.63 -8.16
CA LEU A 271 -31.91 22.38 -9.30
C LEU A 271 -33.00 22.80 -10.30
N ALA A 272 -34.05 21.99 -10.47
CA ALA A 272 -35.14 22.25 -11.41
C ALA A 272 -36.26 23.15 -10.83
N ALA A 273 -36.68 22.92 -9.60
CA ALA A 273 -37.85 23.56 -8.99
C ALA A 273 -37.49 24.60 -7.93
N GLY A 274 -36.29 24.54 -7.34
CA GLY A 274 -35.84 25.38 -6.23
C GLY A 274 -36.30 24.93 -4.85
N GLU A 275 -37.07 23.86 -4.78
CA GLU A 275 -37.59 23.26 -3.56
C GLU A 275 -37.46 21.73 -3.72
N ALA A 276 -36.93 21.06 -2.69
CA ALA A 276 -36.85 19.61 -2.61
C ALA A 276 -36.81 19.17 -1.15
N LEU A 277 -37.21 17.94 -0.89
CA LEU A 277 -37.08 17.29 0.42
C LEU A 277 -35.79 16.49 0.46
N PHE A 278 -34.78 17.02 1.17
CA PHE A 278 -33.51 16.32 1.36
C PHE A 278 -33.60 15.26 2.47
N PRO A 279 -32.87 14.14 2.37
CA PRO A 279 -32.85 13.07 3.38
C PRO A 279 -32.44 13.53 4.79
N ASP A 280 -31.51 14.49 4.90
CA ASP A 280 -31.12 15.14 6.16
C ASP A 280 -31.31 16.67 6.03
N PRO A 281 -32.49 17.20 6.38
CA PRO A 281 -32.80 18.62 6.21
C PRO A 281 -31.98 19.55 7.10
N GLU A 282 -31.37 19.04 8.18
CA GLU A 282 -30.62 19.86 9.13
C GLU A 282 -29.21 20.17 8.62
N HIS A 283 -28.59 19.23 7.90
CA HIS A 283 -27.23 19.36 7.39
C HIS A 283 -27.16 19.58 5.86
N MET A 284 -28.20 19.20 5.11
CA MET A 284 -28.27 19.31 3.65
C MET A 284 -29.07 20.54 3.21
N VAL A 285 -28.60 21.72 3.63
CA VAL A 285 -29.22 23.01 3.27
C VAL A 285 -28.52 23.62 2.06
N PRO A 286 -29.22 23.93 0.96
CA PRO A 286 -28.61 24.54 -0.22
C PRO A 286 -27.92 25.87 0.08
N GLY A 287 -26.62 25.92 -0.20
CA GLY A 287 -25.76 27.07 0.02
C GLY A 287 -25.75 28.05 -1.15
N GLU A 288 -24.81 29.00 -1.12
CA GLU A 288 -24.67 30.01 -2.16
C GLU A 288 -24.14 29.43 -3.49
N SER A 289 -23.26 28.42 -3.41
CA SER A 289 -22.75 27.69 -4.57
C SER A 289 -23.86 26.93 -5.27
N ASP A 290 -24.74 26.25 -4.53
CA ASP A 290 -25.91 25.55 -5.07
C ASP A 290 -26.86 26.54 -5.76
N ARG A 291 -27.14 27.69 -5.14
CA ARG A 291 -28.00 28.74 -5.73
C ARG A 291 -27.43 29.30 -7.03
N THR A 292 -26.11 29.43 -7.11
CA THR A 292 -25.39 29.86 -8.32
C THR A 292 -25.39 28.78 -9.41
N ALA A 293 -25.45 27.50 -9.01
CA ALA A 293 -25.51 26.35 -9.90
C ALA A 293 -26.92 26.10 -10.48
N ARG A 294 -27.96 26.71 -9.88
CA ARG A 294 -29.34 26.64 -10.33
C ARG A 294 -29.47 27.15 -11.77
N ASP A 295 -30.30 26.48 -12.57
CA ASP A 295 -30.56 26.78 -13.99
C ASP A 295 -29.35 26.66 -14.94
N ARG A 296 -28.18 26.23 -14.46
CA ARG A 296 -27.02 25.94 -15.33
C ARG A 296 -27.23 24.62 -16.09
N PRO A 297 -27.34 24.63 -17.44
CA PRO A 297 -27.66 23.44 -18.22
C PRO A 297 -26.61 22.33 -18.10
N ASP A 298 -25.32 22.72 -17.97
CA ASP A 298 -24.21 21.78 -17.78
C ASP A 298 -24.31 21.02 -16.45
N VAL A 299 -24.70 21.71 -15.38
CA VAL A 299 -24.85 21.10 -14.04
C VAL A 299 -26.08 20.20 -13.98
N VAL A 300 -27.23 20.65 -14.51
CA VAL A 300 -28.46 19.83 -14.54
C VAL A 300 -28.23 18.55 -15.35
N SER A 301 -27.67 18.65 -16.56
CA SER A 301 -27.36 17.48 -17.39
C SER A 301 -26.33 16.54 -16.76
N LEU A 302 -25.40 17.07 -15.97
CA LEU A 302 -24.45 16.26 -15.21
C LEU A 302 -25.15 15.49 -14.09
N THR A 303 -25.97 16.17 -13.27
CA THR A 303 -26.72 15.56 -12.17
C THR A 303 -27.76 14.53 -12.65
N GLU A 304 -28.48 14.81 -13.74
CA GLU A 304 -29.40 13.85 -14.40
C GLU A 304 -28.67 12.58 -14.83
N ARG A 305 -27.48 12.73 -15.41
CA ARG A 305 -26.66 11.60 -15.82
C ARG A 305 -26.20 10.78 -14.62
N ILE A 306 -25.74 11.44 -13.55
CA ILE A 306 -25.36 10.77 -12.30
C ILE A 306 -26.54 9.95 -11.75
N ALA A 307 -27.73 10.54 -11.64
CA ALA A 307 -28.92 9.84 -11.15
C ALA A 307 -29.30 8.64 -12.02
N THR A 308 -29.34 8.83 -13.34
CA THR A 308 -29.65 7.75 -14.31
C THR A 308 -28.65 6.60 -14.23
N ASP A 309 -27.38 6.93 -14.03
CA ASP A 309 -26.32 5.93 -13.97
C ASP A 309 -26.26 5.22 -12.61
N LEU A 310 -26.56 5.92 -11.52
CA LEU A 310 -26.79 5.32 -10.21
C LEU A 310 -27.94 4.32 -10.24
N GLU A 311 -29.07 4.67 -10.87
CA GLU A 311 -30.22 3.79 -11.03
C GLU A 311 -29.86 2.50 -11.81
N LYS A 312 -29.10 2.65 -12.90
CA LYS A 312 -28.58 1.50 -13.67
C LYS A 312 -27.60 0.64 -12.89
N LEU A 313 -26.75 1.25 -12.04
CA LEU A 313 -25.82 0.52 -11.18
C LEU A 313 -26.58 -0.30 -10.14
N LEU A 314 -27.53 0.34 -9.45
CA LEU A 314 -28.32 -0.26 -8.39
C LEU A 314 -29.24 -1.40 -8.89
N GLY A 315 -29.62 -1.37 -10.18
CA GLY A 315 -30.43 -2.41 -10.82
C GLY A 315 -29.72 -3.73 -11.18
N GLY A 316 -28.44 -3.92 -10.84
CA GLY A 316 -27.73 -5.22 -10.91
C GLY A 316 -27.39 -5.78 -12.31
N ALA A 317 -27.84 -5.15 -13.40
CA ALA A 317 -27.70 -5.67 -14.76
C ALA A 317 -26.25 -5.70 -15.32
N GLN A 318 -25.33 -4.93 -14.72
CA GLN A 318 -24.01 -4.69 -15.33
C GLN A 318 -22.99 -5.81 -15.09
N ILE A 319 -22.99 -6.48 -13.93
CA ILE A 319 -21.99 -7.50 -13.60
C ILE A 319 -22.14 -8.73 -14.53
N PRO A 320 -23.33 -9.33 -14.70
CA PRO A 320 -23.50 -10.48 -15.60
C PRO A 320 -23.17 -10.14 -17.06
N GLN A 321 -23.57 -8.94 -17.52
CA GLN A 321 -23.24 -8.49 -18.88
C GLN A 321 -21.72 -8.42 -19.10
N ARG A 322 -20.96 -7.86 -18.16
CA ARG A 322 -19.51 -7.73 -18.28
C ARG A 322 -18.80 -9.08 -18.21
N LEU A 323 -19.29 -10.00 -17.39
CA LEU A 323 -18.78 -11.37 -17.33
C LEU A 323 -19.03 -12.13 -18.65
N ASP A 324 -20.19 -11.92 -19.28
CA ASP A 324 -20.48 -12.48 -20.61
C ASP A 324 -19.57 -11.90 -21.71
N GLU A 325 -19.41 -10.56 -21.74
CA GLU A 325 -18.49 -9.90 -22.68
C GLU A 325 -17.05 -10.41 -22.53
N TRP A 326 -16.58 -10.54 -21.29
CA TRP A 326 -15.27 -11.11 -21.00
C TRP A 326 -15.17 -12.58 -21.44
N ARG A 327 -16.16 -13.43 -21.15
CA ARG A 327 -16.18 -14.85 -21.54
C ARG A 327 -16.10 -15.02 -23.07
N ARG A 328 -16.80 -14.16 -23.82
CA ARG A 328 -16.70 -14.13 -25.29
C ARG A 328 -15.29 -13.77 -25.75
N ALA A 329 -14.73 -12.67 -25.25
CA ALA A 329 -13.36 -12.26 -25.59
C ALA A 329 -12.31 -13.32 -25.23
N PHE A 330 -12.44 -13.98 -24.08
CA PHE A 330 -11.54 -15.04 -23.64
C PHE A 330 -11.60 -16.28 -24.55
N ASN A 331 -12.80 -16.70 -24.96
CA ASN A 331 -12.96 -17.83 -25.88
C ASN A 331 -12.40 -17.55 -27.28
N ASP A 332 -12.56 -16.32 -27.76
CA ASP A 332 -12.04 -15.90 -29.06
C ASP A 332 -10.50 -15.82 -29.05
N ASP A 333 -9.90 -15.36 -27.95
CA ASP A 333 -8.46 -15.20 -27.81
C ASP A 333 -7.73 -16.54 -27.57
N LEU A 334 -8.35 -17.48 -26.86
CA LEU A 334 -7.83 -18.85 -26.60
C LEU A 334 -7.37 -19.60 -27.86
N GLN A 335 -7.90 -19.20 -29.01
CA GLN A 335 -7.66 -19.88 -30.28
C GLN A 335 -6.67 -19.11 -31.15
N ARG A 336 -6.19 -17.90 -30.81
CA ARG A 336 -5.44 -17.05 -31.74
C ARG A 336 -3.99 -17.52 -31.98
N CYS A 337 -3.64 -17.65 -33.25
CA CYS A 337 -2.29 -17.89 -33.77
C CYS A 337 -1.52 -16.58 -33.99
N ASP A 338 -0.21 -16.67 -34.25
CA ASP A 338 0.68 -15.53 -34.56
C ASP A 338 0.20 -14.68 -35.75
N SER A 339 -0.62 -15.26 -36.64
CA SER A 339 -1.25 -14.57 -37.76
C SER A 339 -2.36 -13.59 -37.34
N GLY A 340 -2.78 -13.63 -36.07
CA GLY A 340 -3.93 -12.89 -35.54
C GLY A 340 -5.29 -13.54 -35.79
N LEU A 341 -5.31 -14.65 -36.53
CA LEU A 341 -6.48 -15.51 -36.76
C LEU A 341 -6.59 -16.58 -35.67
N THR A 342 -7.79 -17.08 -35.41
CA THR A 342 -7.98 -18.28 -34.58
C THR A 342 -7.39 -19.52 -35.27
N LEU A 343 -7.09 -20.58 -34.51
CA LEU A 343 -6.56 -21.83 -35.02
C LEU A 343 -7.50 -22.43 -36.06
N ILE A 344 -8.81 -22.30 -35.82
CA ILE A 344 -9.83 -22.73 -36.76
C ILE A 344 -9.76 -21.90 -38.05
N GLU A 345 -9.72 -20.57 -37.94
CA GLU A 345 -9.60 -19.67 -39.11
C GLU A 345 -8.27 -19.89 -39.86
N GLU A 346 -7.17 -20.14 -39.15
CA GLU A 346 -5.84 -20.41 -39.73
C GLU A 346 -5.81 -21.77 -40.43
N VAL A 347 -6.45 -22.80 -39.85
CA VAL A 347 -6.65 -24.12 -40.47
C VAL A 347 -7.55 -24.00 -41.70
N GLU A 348 -8.65 -23.25 -41.63
CA GLU A 348 -9.54 -23.00 -42.77
C GLU A 348 -8.80 -22.27 -43.88
N ARG A 349 -8.00 -21.27 -43.54
CA ARG A 349 -7.17 -20.53 -44.49
C ARG A 349 -6.07 -21.38 -45.10
N MET A 350 -5.41 -22.23 -44.30
CA MET A 350 -4.45 -23.23 -44.77
C MET A 350 -5.09 -24.18 -45.79
N VAL A 351 -6.33 -24.60 -45.53
CA VAL A 351 -7.11 -25.43 -46.43
C VAL A 351 -7.44 -24.69 -47.73
N GLU A 352 -7.99 -23.47 -47.65
CA GLU A 352 -8.42 -22.69 -48.81
C GLU A 352 -7.24 -22.22 -49.68
N GLU A 353 -6.27 -21.54 -49.06
CA GLU A 353 -5.12 -20.94 -49.74
C GLU A 353 -4.02 -21.96 -50.07
N GLY A 354 -4.01 -23.12 -49.42
CA GLY A 354 -3.00 -24.16 -49.58
C GLY A 354 -3.52 -25.41 -50.29
N ALA A 355 -4.39 -26.18 -49.63
CA ALA A 355 -4.86 -27.48 -50.15
C ALA A 355 -5.79 -27.33 -51.37
N VAL A 356 -6.82 -26.48 -51.29
CA VAL A 356 -7.80 -26.27 -52.37
C VAL A 356 -7.18 -25.51 -53.55
N ALA A 357 -6.29 -24.55 -53.27
CA ALA A 357 -5.57 -23.81 -54.30
C ALA A 357 -4.33 -24.56 -54.87
N GLU A 358 -4.04 -25.77 -54.40
CA GLU A 358 -2.84 -26.56 -54.73
C GLU A 358 -1.51 -25.78 -54.53
N ASN A 359 -1.50 -24.82 -53.61
CA ASN A 359 -0.37 -23.94 -53.36
C ASN A 359 0.50 -24.48 -52.22
N ARG A 360 1.52 -25.26 -52.61
CA ARG A 360 2.47 -25.90 -51.70
C ARG A 360 3.21 -24.92 -50.79
N TRP A 361 3.50 -23.71 -51.28
CA TRP A 361 4.18 -22.71 -50.47
C TRP A 361 3.29 -22.20 -49.35
N SER A 362 2.04 -21.83 -49.68
CA SER A 362 1.06 -21.38 -48.69
C SER A 362 0.78 -22.47 -47.64
N TRP A 363 0.58 -23.71 -48.09
CA TRP A 363 0.40 -24.88 -47.23
C TRP A 363 1.53 -25.05 -46.20
N LEU A 364 2.78 -25.03 -46.65
CA LEU A 364 3.95 -25.18 -45.78
C LEU A 364 4.16 -23.95 -44.86
N GLN A 365 3.77 -22.74 -45.28
CA GLN A 365 3.84 -21.56 -44.40
C GLN A 365 2.84 -21.66 -43.25
N HIS A 366 1.56 -21.96 -43.55
CA HIS A 366 0.55 -22.11 -42.52
C HIS A 366 0.84 -23.29 -41.57
N LEU A 367 1.32 -24.42 -42.11
CA LEU A 367 1.74 -25.57 -41.31
C LEU A 367 2.89 -25.19 -40.34
N ARG A 368 3.83 -24.33 -40.75
CA ARG A 368 4.87 -23.79 -39.87
C ARG A 368 4.31 -22.84 -38.81
N ILE A 369 3.35 -21.97 -39.16
CA ILE A 369 2.71 -21.06 -38.20
C ILE A 369 1.99 -21.86 -37.11
N ILE A 370 1.18 -22.84 -37.49
CA ILE A 370 0.42 -23.68 -36.56
C ILE A 370 1.37 -24.54 -35.70
N ARG A 371 2.44 -25.10 -36.29
CA ARG A 371 3.44 -25.88 -35.55
C ARG A 371 4.18 -25.02 -34.52
N ARG A 372 4.67 -23.85 -34.93
CA ARG A 372 5.35 -22.91 -34.02
C ARG A 372 4.44 -22.51 -32.86
N TRP A 373 3.19 -22.16 -33.16
CA TRP A 373 2.20 -21.83 -32.15
C TRP A 373 1.98 -22.99 -31.15
N SER A 374 1.99 -24.24 -31.62
CA SER A 374 1.85 -25.43 -30.78
C SER A 374 3.09 -25.74 -29.93
N ASP A 375 4.28 -25.38 -30.43
CA ASP A 375 5.57 -25.56 -29.74
C ASP A 375 5.81 -24.48 -28.67
N ASP A 376 5.32 -23.25 -28.89
CA ASP A 376 5.56 -22.09 -28.01
C ASP A 376 4.68 -22.08 -26.74
N HIS A 377 3.55 -22.81 -26.71
CA HIS A 377 2.64 -22.82 -25.55
C HIS A 377 2.83 -24.07 -24.67
N ASP A 378 2.76 -23.94 -23.35
CA ASP A 378 2.97 -25.04 -22.39
C ASP A 378 1.69 -25.88 -22.13
N TRP A 379 1.00 -26.35 -23.19
CA TRP A 379 -0.16 -27.24 -23.04
C TRP A 379 0.23 -28.66 -22.60
N PRO A 380 -0.71 -29.45 -22.02
CA PRO A 380 -0.43 -30.81 -21.59
C PRO A 380 0.04 -31.70 -22.74
N GLN A 381 1.22 -32.31 -22.57
CA GLN A 381 1.87 -33.18 -23.57
C GLN A 381 0.94 -34.23 -24.23
N PRO A 382 0.05 -34.94 -23.50
CA PRO A 382 -0.79 -35.98 -24.09
C PRO A 382 -1.76 -35.49 -25.18
N HIS A 383 -2.14 -34.21 -25.13
CA HIS A 383 -3.06 -33.60 -26.08
C HIS A 383 -2.32 -32.91 -27.24
N LYS A 384 -1.06 -32.50 -27.02
CA LYS A 384 -0.16 -32.00 -28.07
C LYS A 384 0.32 -33.10 -29.00
N ASP A 385 0.66 -34.27 -28.46
CA ASP A 385 1.28 -35.36 -29.23
C ASP A 385 0.40 -35.82 -30.40
N GLY A 386 -0.92 -35.92 -30.19
CA GLY A 386 -1.87 -36.27 -31.24
C GLY A 386 -2.00 -35.18 -32.32
N PHE A 387 -2.01 -33.90 -31.92
CA PHE A 387 -2.08 -32.78 -32.85
C PHE A 387 -0.79 -32.62 -33.66
N LEU A 388 0.37 -32.69 -33.01
CA LEU A 388 1.68 -32.63 -33.65
C LEU A 388 1.90 -33.79 -34.62
N ALA A 389 1.45 -35.01 -34.27
CA ALA A 389 1.52 -36.16 -35.18
C ALA A 389 0.72 -35.93 -36.47
N VAL A 390 -0.45 -35.29 -36.37
CA VAL A 390 -1.26 -34.92 -37.54
C VAL A 390 -0.54 -33.86 -38.38
N LEU A 391 0.01 -32.80 -37.76
CA LEU A 391 0.79 -31.78 -38.48
C LEU A 391 2.01 -32.38 -39.20
N GLU A 392 2.72 -33.33 -38.58
CA GLU A 392 3.85 -34.02 -39.20
C GLU A 392 3.42 -34.90 -40.38
N SER A 393 2.30 -35.62 -40.27
CA SER A 393 1.77 -36.43 -41.38
C SER A 393 1.29 -35.60 -42.58
N LEU A 394 1.06 -34.30 -42.40
CA LEU A 394 0.58 -33.38 -43.44
C LEU A 394 1.71 -32.61 -44.12
N GLY A 395 2.95 -32.83 -43.69
CA GLY A 395 4.15 -32.32 -44.36
C GLY A 395 4.55 -33.12 -45.61
N ASP A 396 4.03 -34.35 -45.76
CA ASP A 396 4.30 -35.27 -46.88
C ASP A 396 3.18 -36.34 -46.95
N PRO A 397 2.41 -36.47 -48.05
CA PRO A 397 2.52 -35.80 -49.35
C PRO A 397 2.03 -34.34 -49.34
N LEU A 398 2.35 -33.56 -50.40
CA LEU A 398 2.01 -32.13 -50.52
C LEU A 398 0.82 -31.87 -51.47
N PRO A 399 0.13 -30.72 -51.35
CA PRO A 399 -0.93 -30.32 -52.29
C PRO A 399 -0.51 -30.41 -53.77
N GLY A 400 -1.37 -31.04 -54.58
CA GLY A 400 -1.11 -31.30 -56.01
C GLY A 400 -0.32 -32.58 -56.31
N GLU A 401 -0.02 -33.42 -55.31
CA GLU A 401 0.56 -34.75 -55.50
C GLU A 401 -0.55 -35.81 -55.55
N ALA A 402 -0.34 -36.90 -56.33
CA ALA A 402 -1.36 -37.91 -56.57
C ALA A 402 -1.84 -38.63 -55.30
N GLU A 403 -1.01 -38.58 -54.25
CA GLU A 403 -1.22 -39.22 -52.94
C GLU A 403 -1.85 -38.26 -51.92
N PHE A 404 -1.99 -36.96 -52.25
CA PHE A 404 -2.54 -35.95 -51.35
C PHE A 404 -4.06 -35.81 -51.52
N SER A 405 -4.81 -36.07 -50.44
CA SER A 405 -6.26 -35.87 -50.39
C SER A 405 -6.61 -34.64 -49.58
N VAL A 406 -7.17 -33.63 -50.26
CA VAL A 406 -7.67 -32.40 -49.63
C VAL A 406 -8.72 -32.74 -48.56
N GLU A 407 -9.66 -33.64 -48.87
CA GLU A 407 -10.75 -34.02 -47.96
C GLU A 407 -10.23 -34.70 -46.69
N ALA A 408 -9.30 -35.64 -46.83
CA ALA A 408 -8.70 -36.33 -45.68
C ALA A 408 -7.84 -35.40 -44.82
N ALA A 409 -7.05 -34.50 -45.45
CA ALA A 409 -6.26 -33.51 -44.74
C ALA A 409 -7.13 -32.53 -43.93
N CYS A 410 -8.26 -32.09 -44.51
CA CYS A 410 -9.23 -31.21 -43.83
C CYS A 410 -9.87 -31.89 -42.63
N GLU A 411 -10.30 -33.15 -42.77
CA GLU A 411 -10.94 -33.91 -41.70
C GLU A 411 -9.98 -34.15 -40.54
N GLN A 412 -8.75 -34.57 -40.84
CA GLN A 412 -7.71 -34.80 -39.83
C GLN A 412 -7.32 -33.52 -39.08
N LEU A 413 -7.11 -32.40 -39.79
CA LEU A 413 -6.78 -31.11 -39.17
C LEU A 413 -7.91 -30.58 -38.28
N ARG A 414 -9.15 -30.62 -38.77
CA ARG A 414 -10.30 -30.12 -38.01
C ARG A 414 -10.55 -30.97 -36.77
N ALA A 415 -10.50 -32.29 -36.88
CA ALA A 415 -10.68 -33.20 -35.75
C ALA A 415 -9.58 -32.99 -34.69
N ALA A 416 -8.31 -32.97 -35.11
CA ALA A 416 -7.20 -32.79 -34.19
C ALA A 416 -7.20 -31.41 -33.52
N SER A 417 -7.55 -30.35 -34.26
CA SER A 417 -7.70 -29.00 -33.72
C SER A 417 -8.84 -28.92 -32.71
N ALA A 418 -9.99 -29.53 -33.02
CA ALA A 418 -11.15 -29.55 -32.13
C ALA A 418 -10.88 -30.32 -30.83
N ASP A 419 -10.26 -31.50 -30.92
CA ASP A 419 -9.89 -32.32 -29.77
C ASP A 419 -8.90 -31.58 -28.85
N MET A 420 -7.91 -30.91 -29.44
CA MET A 420 -6.94 -30.11 -28.68
C MET A 420 -7.60 -28.91 -28.00
N ILE A 421 -8.43 -28.14 -28.72
CA ILE A 421 -9.18 -27.01 -28.16
C ILE A 421 -10.08 -27.47 -27.02
N GLU A 422 -10.79 -28.59 -27.19
CA GLU A 422 -11.71 -29.12 -26.18
C GLU A 422 -10.98 -29.62 -24.93
N ALA A 423 -9.81 -30.25 -25.10
CA ALA A 423 -8.97 -30.65 -23.97
C ALA A 423 -8.47 -29.44 -23.17
N VAL A 424 -8.02 -28.37 -23.85
CA VAL A 424 -7.60 -27.12 -23.19
C VAL A 424 -8.78 -26.48 -22.45
N ARG A 425 -9.96 -26.43 -23.06
CA ARG A 425 -11.20 -25.90 -22.46
C ARG A 425 -11.60 -26.66 -21.20
N THR A 426 -11.70 -27.99 -21.29
CA THR A 426 -12.10 -28.87 -20.18
C THR A 426 -11.18 -28.70 -18.98
N ARG A 427 -9.87 -28.59 -19.22
CA ARG A 427 -8.87 -28.54 -18.16
C ARG A 427 -8.76 -27.17 -17.49
N HIS A 428 -8.84 -26.09 -18.25
CA HIS A 428 -8.44 -24.76 -17.77
C HIS A 428 -9.56 -23.71 -17.80
N ARG A 429 -10.61 -23.89 -18.60
CA ARG A 429 -11.70 -22.92 -18.75
C ARG A 429 -12.95 -23.30 -17.97
N ASP A 430 -13.39 -24.56 -18.07
CA ASP A 430 -14.72 -24.95 -17.60
C ASP A 430 -14.87 -24.75 -16.08
N GLY A 431 -13.86 -25.09 -15.30
CA GLY A 431 -13.84 -24.81 -13.85
C GLY A 431 -13.97 -23.31 -13.53
N LEU A 432 -13.28 -22.43 -14.26
CA LEU A 432 -13.39 -20.98 -14.11
C LEU A 432 -14.79 -20.50 -14.49
N PHE A 433 -15.36 -21.00 -15.59
CA PHE A 433 -16.68 -20.59 -16.07
C PHE A 433 -17.80 -21.03 -15.13
N ASP A 434 -17.70 -22.22 -14.55
CA ASP A 434 -18.62 -22.71 -13.52
C ASP A 434 -18.59 -21.82 -12.27
N GLN A 435 -17.42 -21.36 -11.86
CA GLN A 435 -17.31 -20.43 -10.74
C GLN A 435 -17.90 -19.05 -11.08
N LEU A 436 -17.69 -18.53 -12.29
CA LEU A 436 -18.31 -17.29 -12.74
C LEU A 436 -19.84 -17.41 -12.80
N ALA A 437 -20.38 -18.55 -13.24
CA ALA A 437 -21.83 -18.79 -13.23
C ALA A 437 -22.42 -18.72 -11.80
N ARG A 438 -21.69 -19.20 -10.78
CA ARG A 438 -22.11 -19.08 -9.36
C ARG A 438 -22.11 -17.63 -8.87
N VAL A 439 -21.17 -16.81 -9.35
CA VAL A 439 -21.17 -15.36 -9.06
C VAL A 439 -22.45 -14.73 -9.64
N GLU A 440 -22.78 -15.03 -10.90
CA GLU A 440 -23.97 -14.50 -11.57
C GLU A 440 -25.27 -14.93 -10.91
N GLU A 441 -25.38 -16.19 -10.51
CA GLU A 441 -26.53 -16.71 -9.77
C GLU A 441 -26.72 -15.95 -8.44
N SER A 442 -25.63 -15.69 -7.72
CA SER A 442 -25.65 -14.96 -6.45
C SER A 442 -26.04 -13.49 -6.64
N VAL A 443 -25.57 -12.85 -7.72
CA VAL A 443 -25.97 -11.49 -8.11
C VAL A 443 -27.46 -11.45 -8.44
N ALA A 444 -27.95 -12.38 -9.27
CA ALA A 444 -29.35 -12.43 -9.67
C ALA A 444 -30.30 -12.65 -8.48
N ALA A 445 -29.83 -13.33 -7.43
CA ALA A 445 -30.58 -13.58 -6.22
C ALA A 445 -30.41 -12.52 -5.12
N GLY A 446 -29.63 -11.45 -5.35
CA GLY A 446 -29.38 -10.41 -4.34
C GLY A 446 -28.58 -10.88 -3.12
N ARG A 447 -27.83 -11.99 -3.22
CA ARG A 447 -27.04 -12.55 -2.11
C ARG A 447 -25.65 -11.90 -2.05
N HIS A 448 -25.60 -10.64 -1.66
CA HIS A 448 -24.40 -9.80 -1.79
C HIS A 448 -23.16 -10.34 -1.05
N LEU A 449 -23.31 -10.86 0.16
CA LEU A 449 -22.19 -11.49 0.86
C LEU A 449 -21.62 -12.69 0.09
N GLU A 450 -22.49 -13.53 -0.47
CA GLU A 450 -22.08 -14.68 -1.29
C GLU A 450 -21.36 -14.22 -2.56
N VAL A 451 -21.80 -13.12 -3.20
CA VAL A 451 -21.11 -12.52 -4.34
C VAL A 451 -19.66 -12.18 -3.98
N PHE A 452 -19.43 -11.44 -2.89
CA PHE A 452 -18.07 -11.13 -2.41
C PHE A 452 -17.26 -12.41 -2.11
N GLN A 453 -17.90 -13.39 -1.47
CA GLN A 453 -17.30 -14.69 -1.17
C GLN A 453 -16.89 -15.47 -2.43
N HIS A 454 -17.73 -15.50 -3.46
CA HIS A 454 -17.42 -16.14 -4.72
C HIS A 454 -16.35 -15.36 -5.49
N CYS A 455 -16.48 -14.04 -5.61
CA CYS A 455 -15.50 -13.20 -6.31
C CYS A 455 -14.08 -13.39 -5.76
N SER A 456 -13.88 -13.31 -4.44
CA SER A 456 -12.51 -13.46 -3.90
C SER A 456 -11.97 -14.89 -3.95
N ARG A 457 -12.84 -15.93 -4.04
CA ARG A 457 -12.38 -17.29 -4.35
C ARG A 457 -11.85 -17.37 -5.79
N VAL A 458 -12.61 -16.84 -6.75
CA VAL A 458 -12.19 -16.83 -8.16
C VAL A 458 -10.91 -16.03 -8.34
N ARG A 459 -10.77 -14.87 -7.68
CA ARG A 459 -9.54 -14.06 -7.72
C ARG A 459 -8.31 -14.83 -7.25
N HIS A 460 -8.45 -15.66 -6.21
CA HIS A 460 -7.37 -16.53 -5.76
C HIS A 460 -6.98 -17.57 -6.82
N ASP A 461 -7.96 -18.21 -7.45
CA ASP A 461 -7.71 -19.19 -8.50
C ASP A 461 -7.09 -18.55 -9.77
N LEU A 462 -7.41 -17.28 -10.05
CA LEU A 462 -6.81 -16.53 -11.16
C LEU A 462 -5.31 -16.29 -10.97
N GLU A 463 -4.81 -16.15 -9.73
CA GLU A 463 -3.38 -16.00 -9.47
C GLU A 463 -2.60 -17.23 -9.99
N ALA A 464 -3.08 -18.43 -9.68
CA ALA A 464 -2.49 -19.68 -10.16
C ALA A 464 -2.51 -19.76 -11.69
N LEU A 465 -3.57 -19.27 -12.34
CA LEU A 465 -3.70 -19.25 -13.80
C LEU A 465 -2.80 -18.21 -14.47
N THR A 466 -2.65 -17.02 -13.89
CA THR A 466 -1.77 -15.96 -14.41
C THR A 466 -0.29 -16.28 -14.26
N GLY A 467 0.08 -17.07 -13.24
CA GLY A 467 1.46 -17.54 -13.01
C GLY A 467 1.90 -18.70 -13.92
N GLY A 468 0.97 -19.41 -14.58
CA GLY A 468 1.27 -20.50 -15.50
C GLY A 468 1.55 -20.04 -16.94
N ALA A 469 2.27 -20.85 -17.71
CA ALA A 469 2.59 -20.61 -19.13
C ALA A 469 1.45 -20.96 -20.11
N VAL A 470 0.28 -21.38 -19.60
CA VAL A 470 -0.84 -21.87 -20.42
C VAL A 470 -1.57 -20.74 -21.16
N PHE A 471 -1.59 -19.52 -20.59
CA PHE A 471 -2.41 -18.39 -21.04
C PHE A 471 -1.61 -17.10 -21.22
N GLU A 472 -0.35 -17.17 -21.65
CA GLU A 472 0.51 -15.98 -21.79
C GLU A 472 -0.13 -14.91 -22.68
N THR A 473 -0.71 -15.33 -23.81
CA THR A 473 -1.43 -14.44 -24.74
C THR A 473 -2.74 -13.86 -24.17
N GLN A 474 -3.37 -14.55 -23.21
CA GLN A 474 -4.59 -14.11 -22.52
C GLN A 474 -4.32 -13.43 -21.16
N ARG A 475 -3.05 -13.21 -20.78
CA ARG A 475 -2.70 -12.67 -19.45
C ARG A 475 -3.40 -11.33 -19.18
N LEU A 476 -3.52 -10.46 -20.19
CA LEU A 476 -4.29 -9.22 -20.10
C LEU A 476 -5.78 -9.46 -19.74
N LEU A 477 -6.42 -10.45 -20.35
CA LEU A 477 -7.82 -10.79 -20.07
C LEU A 477 -7.99 -11.33 -18.65
N LEU A 478 -7.04 -12.13 -18.15
CA LEU A 478 -7.09 -12.62 -16.77
C LEU A 478 -6.96 -11.47 -15.76
N TYR A 479 -6.03 -10.52 -15.98
CA TYR A 479 -5.94 -9.30 -15.16
C TYR A 479 -7.21 -8.43 -15.25
N GLN A 480 -7.85 -8.37 -16.43
CA GLN A 480 -9.14 -7.69 -16.60
C GLN A 480 -10.26 -8.34 -15.79
N LEU A 481 -10.34 -9.67 -15.79
CA LEU A 481 -11.33 -10.41 -15.01
C LEU A 481 -11.12 -10.18 -13.51
N ASP A 482 -9.88 -10.25 -13.05
CA ASP A 482 -9.56 -9.99 -11.65
C ASP A 482 -9.96 -8.57 -11.22
N CYS A 483 -9.70 -7.55 -12.05
CA CYS A 483 -10.22 -6.19 -11.81
C CYS A 483 -11.76 -6.13 -11.77
N LEU A 484 -12.44 -6.88 -12.64
CA LEU A 484 -13.91 -6.94 -12.67
C LEU A 484 -14.47 -7.60 -11.41
N LEU A 485 -13.86 -8.70 -10.95
CA LEU A 485 -14.27 -9.42 -9.75
C LEU A 485 -14.01 -8.62 -8.47
N GLU A 486 -12.91 -7.87 -8.41
CA GLU A 486 -12.64 -6.90 -7.33
C GLU A 486 -13.75 -5.85 -7.25
N GLU A 487 -14.11 -5.22 -8.39
CA GLU A 487 -15.19 -4.25 -8.47
C GLU A 487 -16.56 -4.84 -8.08
N ALA A 488 -16.85 -6.06 -8.53
CA ALA A 488 -18.09 -6.77 -8.19
C ALA A 488 -18.17 -7.07 -6.68
N GLY A 489 -17.06 -7.52 -6.08
CA GLY A 489 -16.97 -7.76 -4.64
C GLY A 489 -17.11 -6.47 -3.83
N TYR A 490 -16.48 -5.38 -4.28
CA TYR A 490 -16.62 -4.06 -3.68
C TYR A 490 -18.07 -3.58 -3.67
N TYR A 491 -18.75 -3.69 -4.82
CA TYR A 491 -20.16 -3.33 -4.94
C TYR A 491 -21.05 -4.17 -4.02
N ALA A 492 -20.82 -5.47 -3.96
CA ALA A 492 -21.58 -6.36 -3.10
C ALA A 492 -21.43 -5.99 -1.61
N LEU A 493 -20.21 -5.66 -1.16
CA LEU A 493 -19.98 -5.23 0.22
C LEU A 493 -20.66 -3.89 0.58
N ARG A 494 -20.90 -3.02 -0.39
CA ARG A 494 -21.68 -1.78 -0.16
C ARG A 494 -23.15 -2.05 0.16
N HIS A 495 -23.76 -3.04 -0.50
CA HIS A 495 -25.09 -3.52 -0.13
C HIS A 495 -25.11 -4.14 1.26
N VAL A 496 -24.10 -4.96 1.60
CA VAL A 496 -23.98 -5.53 2.96
C VAL A 496 -23.88 -4.42 4.03
N ALA A 497 -23.08 -3.37 3.77
CA ALA A 497 -22.97 -2.24 4.68
C ALA A 497 -24.30 -1.49 4.86
N HIS A 498 -25.09 -1.35 3.78
CA HIS A 498 -26.43 -0.79 3.83
C HIS A 498 -27.38 -1.67 4.67
N ASP A 499 -27.38 -2.99 4.43
CA ASP A 499 -28.18 -3.94 5.20
C ASP A 499 -27.88 -3.88 6.70
N TYR A 500 -26.60 -3.71 7.08
CA TYR A 500 -26.21 -3.53 8.49
C TYR A 500 -26.77 -2.25 9.11
N ALA A 501 -26.88 -1.17 8.33
CA ALA A 501 -27.45 0.08 8.79
C ALA A 501 -28.98 0.00 8.93
N GLU A 502 -29.66 -0.73 8.05
CA GLU A 502 -31.13 -0.84 8.05
C GLU A 502 -31.65 -1.92 9.00
N PHE A 503 -31.04 -3.12 8.98
CA PHE A 503 -31.55 -4.31 9.67
C PHE A 503 -30.71 -4.71 10.89
N GLY A 504 -29.59 -4.03 11.13
CA GLY A 504 -28.65 -4.31 12.21
C GLY A 504 -27.49 -5.20 11.78
N MET A 505 -26.33 -4.99 12.43
CA MET A 505 -25.07 -5.63 12.07
C MET A 505 -24.91 -7.04 12.67
N ASN A 506 -24.39 -7.97 11.88
CA ASN A 506 -23.87 -9.26 12.34
C ASN A 506 -22.35 -9.17 12.57
N LEU A 507 -21.92 -9.16 13.84
CA LEU A 507 -20.50 -8.99 14.18
C LEU A 507 -19.59 -10.11 13.64
N PRO A 508 -19.85 -11.42 13.88
CA PRO A 508 -19.02 -12.48 13.29
C PRO A 508 -18.87 -12.38 11.77
N GLU A 509 -19.94 -12.02 11.07
CA GLU A 509 -19.92 -11.82 9.62
C GLU A 509 -19.05 -10.61 9.23
N CYS A 510 -19.24 -9.47 9.90
CA CYS A 510 -18.43 -8.26 9.71
C CYS A 510 -16.93 -8.53 9.93
N LEU A 511 -16.56 -9.25 11.00
CA LEU A 511 -15.17 -9.61 11.29
C LEU A 511 -14.59 -10.56 10.22
N SER A 512 -15.42 -11.48 9.69
CA SER A 512 -15.03 -12.34 8.56
C SER A 512 -14.78 -11.53 7.28
N ILE A 513 -15.61 -10.52 7.00
CA ILE A 513 -15.42 -9.58 5.87
C ILE A 513 -14.07 -8.88 6.01
N ILE A 514 -13.74 -8.34 7.20
CA ILE A 514 -12.47 -7.65 7.46
C ILE A 514 -11.27 -8.57 7.19
N ARG A 515 -11.28 -9.80 7.73
CA ARG A 515 -10.23 -10.80 7.49
C ARG A 515 -10.05 -11.09 6.01
N ARG A 516 -11.15 -11.22 5.28
CA ARG A 516 -11.11 -11.56 3.86
C ARG A 516 -10.63 -10.40 2.99
N CYS A 517 -10.99 -9.17 3.33
CA CYS A 517 -10.41 -7.97 2.73
C CYS A 517 -8.89 -7.92 2.97
N ALA A 518 -8.42 -8.23 4.19
CA ALA A 518 -6.99 -8.29 4.51
C ALA A 518 -6.24 -9.35 3.68
N ALA A 519 -6.86 -10.53 3.47
CA ALA A 519 -6.32 -11.57 2.59
C ALA A 519 -6.20 -11.08 1.13
N ASN A 520 -7.24 -10.41 0.63
CA ASN A 520 -7.31 -9.97 -0.76
C ASN A 520 -6.25 -8.91 -1.13
N LEU A 521 -5.67 -8.21 -0.14
CA LEU A 521 -4.60 -7.23 -0.37
C LEU A 521 -3.38 -7.81 -1.10
N VAL A 522 -3.18 -9.13 -1.05
CA VAL A 522 -2.15 -9.81 -1.86
C VAL A 522 -2.36 -9.60 -3.35
N PHE A 523 -3.60 -9.76 -3.81
CA PHE A 523 -3.98 -9.56 -5.21
C PHE A 523 -3.87 -8.09 -5.62
N ASP A 524 -4.07 -7.18 -4.68
CA ASP A 524 -4.02 -5.74 -4.93
C ASP A 524 -2.58 -5.20 -4.99
N GLY A 525 -1.56 -6.02 -4.69
CA GLY A 525 -0.18 -5.56 -4.52
C GLY A 525 0.01 -4.67 -3.29
N LEU A 526 -0.91 -4.79 -2.33
CA LEU A 526 -0.98 -4.02 -1.09
C LEU A 526 -0.79 -4.90 0.15
N PHE A 527 -0.35 -6.15 -0.02
CA PHE A 527 -0.15 -7.08 1.09
C PHE A 527 0.68 -6.45 2.20
N SER A 528 0.21 -6.63 3.42
CA SER A 528 0.91 -6.33 4.65
C SER A 528 0.77 -7.52 5.56
N ARG A 529 1.92 -8.12 5.93
CA ARG A 529 1.91 -9.18 6.93
C ARG A 529 1.27 -8.73 8.24
N GLU A 530 1.48 -7.48 8.63
CA GLU A 530 0.92 -6.94 9.87
C GLU A 530 -0.61 -6.82 9.81
N LEU A 531 -1.18 -6.29 8.72
CA LEU A 531 -2.64 -6.27 8.54
C LEU A 531 -3.23 -7.68 8.54
N TRP A 532 -2.55 -8.62 7.87
CA TRP A 532 -2.96 -10.02 7.87
C TRP A 532 -2.99 -10.62 9.27
N ASP A 533 -1.89 -10.49 10.02
CA ASP A 533 -1.82 -10.98 11.38
C ASP A 533 -2.92 -10.35 12.27
N LEU A 534 -3.07 -9.02 12.23
CA LEU A 534 -4.12 -8.37 13.03
C LEU A 534 -5.52 -8.88 12.66
N SER A 535 -5.78 -9.13 11.38
CA SER A 535 -7.08 -9.64 10.93
C SER A 535 -7.38 -11.07 11.43
N LEU A 536 -6.36 -11.90 11.67
CA LEU A 536 -6.53 -13.23 12.25
C LEU A 536 -6.94 -13.16 13.73
N LEU A 537 -6.58 -12.10 14.46
CA LEU A 537 -6.97 -11.91 15.85
C LEU A 537 -8.46 -11.58 16.03
N LEU A 538 -9.10 -11.04 14.99
CA LEU A 538 -10.52 -10.65 15.06
C LEU A 538 -11.46 -11.83 15.22
N ILE A 539 -11.07 -13.01 14.72
CA ILE A 539 -11.89 -14.23 14.75
C ILE A 539 -11.50 -15.17 15.88
N ASP A 540 -10.60 -14.75 16.78
CA ASP A 540 -10.25 -15.53 17.96
C ASP A 540 -11.41 -15.49 18.98
N PRO A 541 -12.04 -16.65 19.27
CA PRO A 541 -13.22 -16.72 20.12
C PRO A 541 -12.95 -16.36 21.59
N THR A 542 -11.67 -16.29 21.97
CA THR A 542 -11.28 -15.97 23.34
C THR A 542 -11.01 -14.47 23.54
N CYS A 543 -11.15 -13.65 22.50
CA CYS A 543 -11.02 -12.19 22.60
C CYS A 543 -12.22 -11.56 23.32
N SER A 544 -11.93 -10.61 24.22
CA SER A 544 -12.93 -9.73 24.83
C SER A 544 -13.27 -8.57 23.90
N ASP A 545 -14.38 -7.87 24.14
CA ASP A 545 -14.73 -6.63 23.43
C ASP A 545 -13.55 -5.65 23.37
N ARG A 546 -12.85 -5.45 24.50
CA ARG A 546 -11.68 -4.57 24.56
C ARG A 546 -10.52 -5.06 23.69
N ALA A 547 -10.26 -6.37 23.68
CA ALA A 547 -9.23 -6.93 22.81
C ALA A 547 -9.57 -6.74 21.32
N LEU A 548 -10.84 -6.94 20.93
CA LEU A 548 -11.28 -6.67 19.56
C LEU A 548 -11.14 -5.20 19.20
N LEU A 549 -11.50 -4.28 20.10
CA LEU A 549 -11.31 -2.84 19.90
C LEU A 549 -9.84 -2.48 19.69
N ASP A 550 -8.91 -3.02 20.49
CA ASP A 550 -7.47 -2.80 20.30
C ASP A 550 -7.01 -3.22 18.89
N VAL A 551 -7.48 -4.37 18.40
CA VAL A 551 -7.14 -4.90 17.07
C VAL A 551 -7.74 -4.03 15.96
N LEU A 552 -9.02 -3.66 16.07
CA LEU A 552 -9.71 -2.82 15.08
C LEU A 552 -9.07 -1.42 14.99
N GLU A 553 -8.70 -0.83 16.12
CA GLU A 553 -8.00 0.45 16.17
C GLU A 553 -6.63 0.35 15.47
N GLN A 554 -5.87 -0.72 15.72
CA GLN A 554 -4.59 -0.92 15.05
C GLN A 554 -4.74 -1.18 13.55
N LEU A 555 -5.78 -1.90 13.10
CA LEU A 555 -6.08 -2.07 11.67
C LEU A 555 -6.33 -0.72 10.99
N GLN A 556 -7.06 0.19 11.65
CA GLN A 556 -7.29 1.54 11.12
C GLN A 556 -6.01 2.38 11.06
N ARG A 557 -5.16 2.34 12.09
CA ARG A 557 -3.85 2.99 12.03
C ARG A 557 -3.03 2.50 10.84
N ASN A 558 -3.00 1.19 10.64
CA ASN A 558 -2.27 0.57 9.54
C ASN A 558 -2.85 0.88 8.16
N TYR A 559 -4.16 1.06 8.04
CA TYR A 559 -4.80 1.59 6.82
C TYR A 559 -4.19 2.95 6.43
N HIS A 560 -4.14 3.91 7.35
CA HIS A 560 -3.60 5.24 7.07
C HIS A 560 -2.11 5.19 6.70
N ARG A 561 -1.32 4.35 7.38
CA ARG A 561 0.10 4.11 7.02
C ARG A 561 0.23 3.56 5.59
N MET A 562 -0.63 2.63 5.20
CA MET A 562 -0.63 2.05 3.85
C MET A 562 -1.00 3.10 2.79
N VAL A 563 -2.05 3.89 3.03
CA VAL A 563 -2.47 4.98 2.13
C VAL A 563 -1.32 5.96 1.89
N ARG A 564 -0.69 6.43 2.98
CA ARG A 564 0.47 7.34 2.91
C ARG A 564 1.66 6.71 2.19
N ARG A 565 1.98 5.45 2.49
CA ARG A 565 3.09 4.73 1.82
C ARG A 565 2.96 4.82 0.30
N VAL A 566 1.73 4.74 -0.19
CA VAL A 566 1.43 4.76 -1.61
C VAL A 566 1.38 6.19 -2.17
N SER A 567 0.79 7.15 -1.45
CA SER A 567 0.57 8.52 -1.92
C SER A 567 1.82 9.40 -1.87
N GLU A 568 2.64 9.25 -0.83
CA GLU A 568 3.78 10.14 -0.53
C GLU A 568 4.76 10.24 -1.71
N ALA A 569 4.94 9.15 -2.46
CA ALA A 569 5.81 9.17 -3.63
C ALA A 569 5.27 10.06 -4.76
N TYR A 570 3.95 10.09 -4.96
CA TYR A 570 3.31 10.90 -5.99
C TYR A 570 3.23 12.37 -5.58
N GLU A 571 2.93 12.63 -4.31
CA GLU A 571 2.89 13.99 -3.72
C GLU A 571 4.24 14.68 -3.86
N VAL A 572 5.32 14.01 -3.46
CA VAL A 572 6.67 14.56 -3.56
C VAL A 572 7.15 14.70 -5.01
N MET A 573 6.67 13.85 -5.91
CA MET A 573 6.94 13.94 -7.35
C MET A 573 6.09 15.00 -8.07
N ALA A 574 5.11 15.64 -7.43
CA ALA A 574 4.17 16.57 -8.08
C ALA A 574 4.86 17.65 -8.94
N GLY A 575 5.92 18.27 -8.40
CA GLY A 575 6.71 19.26 -9.13
C GLY A 575 7.40 18.69 -10.39
N HIS A 576 7.87 17.44 -10.34
CA HIS A 576 8.45 16.75 -11.49
C HIS A 576 7.37 16.30 -12.50
N LEU A 577 6.13 16.09 -12.04
CA LEU A 577 4.98 15.79 -12.89
C LEU A 577 4.40 17.05 -13.56
N GLY A 578 4.77 18.25 -13.10
CA GLY A 578 4.19 19.51 -13.54
C GLY A 578 2.75 19.69 -13.07
N TYR A 579 2.37 19.06 -11.97
CA TYR A 579 1.01 19.07 -11.42
C TYR A 579 0.91 20.05 -10.26
N SER A 580 -0.19 20.80 -10.20
CA SER A 580 -0.55 21.60 -9.03
C SER A 580 -1.03 20.70 -7.88
N GLU A 581 -1.16 21.24 -6.67
CA GLU A 581 -1.76 20.50 -5.55
C GLU A 581 -3.18 20.02 -5.88
N ASP A 582 -3.97 20.83 -6.59
CA ASP A 582 -5.32 20.46 -7.00
C ASP A 582 -5.32 19.32 -8.03
N ASP A 583 -4.41 19.36 -9.01
CA ASP A 583 -4.23 18.26 -9.98
C ASP A 583 -3.84 16.96 -9.25
N MET A 584 -2.95 17.06 -8.26
CA MET A 584 -2.51 15.93 -7.45
C MET A 584 -3.63 15.35 -6.57
N ARG A 585 -4.50 16.18 -6.00
CA ARG A 585 -5.70 15.69 -5.30
C ARG A 585 -6.59 14.86 -6.23
N GLY A 586 -6.75 15.29 -7.48
CA GLY A 586 -7.45 14.54 -8.51
C GLY A 586 -6.80 13.19 -8.83
N VAL A 587 -5.47 13.20 -9.04
CA VAL A 587 -4.66 11.97 -9.28
C VAL A 587 -4.83 10.99 -8.13
N LEU A 588 -4.59 11.44 -6.91
CA LEU A 588 -4.61 10.59 -5.71
C LEU A 588 -6.03 10.10 -5.41
N GLY A 589 -7.05 10.93 -5.62
CA GLY A 589 -8.45 10.51 -5.53
C GLY A 589 -8.75 9.35 -6.49
N ASN A 590 -8.34 9.48 -7.76
CA ASN A 590 -8.50 8.42 -8.77
C ASN A 590 -7.66 7.17 -8.47
N PHE A 591 -6.49 7.37 -7.90
CA PHE A 591 -5.61 6.29 -7.49
C PHE A 591 -6.23 5.49 -6.33
N PHE A 592 -6.63 6.17 -5.24
CA PHE A 592 -7.16 5.54 -4.03
C PHE A 592 -8.50 4.82 -4.24
N ARG A 593 -9.28 5.25 -5.25
CA ARG A 593 -10.48 4.52 -5.70
C ARG A 593 -10.17 3.09 -6.09
N SER A 594 -8.96 2.79 -6.50
CA SER A 594 -8.57 1.45 -6.96
C SER A 594 -8.15 0.51 -5.83
N MET A 595 -8.21 0.94 -4.57
CA MET A 595 -7.82 0.13 -3.40
C MET A 595 -9.05 -0.43 -2.68
N HIS A 596 -9.89 -1.20 -3.38
CA HIS A 596 -11.23 -1.55 -2.90
C HIS A 596 -11.22 -2.38 -1.61
N ASP A 597 -10.42 -3.44 -1.53
CA ASP A 597 -10.36 -4.28 -0.33
C ASP A 597 -9.76 -3.50 0.86
N LEU A 598 -8.75 -2.65 0.64
CA LEU A 598 -8.17 -1.82 1.68
C LEU A 598 -9.20 -0.81 2.25
N ASN A 599 -9.99 -0.18 1.39
CA ASN A 599 -11.04 0.75 1.79
C ASN A 599 -12.19 0.03 2.53
N ASN A 600 -12.58 -1.16 2.08
CA ASN A 600 -13.59 -1.97 2.77
C ASN A 600 -13.09 -2.46 4.14
N LEU A 601 -11.82 -2.88 4.25
CA LEU A 601 -11.21 -3.26 5.52
C LEU A 601 -11.34 -2.13 6.55
N ALA A 602 -11.03 -0.89 6.18
CA ALA A 602 -11.17 0.26 7.07
C ALA A 602 -12.63 0.54 7.42
N HIS A 603 -13.51 0.56 6.42
CA HIS A 603 -14.93 0.84 6.61
C HIS A 603 -15.61 -0.17 7.54
N PHE A 604 -15.46 -1.47 7.31
CA PHE A 604 -16.05 -2.49 8.18
C PHE A 604 -15.39 -2.52 9.56
N SER A 605 -14.11 -2.12 9.68
CA SER A 605 -13.48 -1.91 10.99
C SER A 605 -14.16 -0.80 11.79
N ASP A 606 -14.51 0.32 11.14
CA ASP A 606 -15.27 1.42 11.77
C ASP A 606 -16.66 0.98 12.21
N VAL A 607 -17.38 0.27 11.33
CA VAL A 607 -18.73 -0.24 11.61
C VAL A 607 -18.69 -1.20 12.82
N ALA A 608 -17.75 -2.13 12.85
CA ALA A 608 -17.56 -3.07 13.97
C ALA A 608 -17.22 -2.33 15.28
N ARG A 609 -16.32 -1.34 15.22
CA ARG A 609 -15.93 -0.54 16.38
C ARG A 609 -17.10 0.25 16.97
N ALA A 610 -17.87 0.94 16.12
CA ALA A 610 -19.05 1.69 16.53
C ALA A 610 -20.10 0.77 17.18
N TRP A 611 -20.32 -0.42 16.60
CA TRP A 611 -21.24 -1.40 17.15
C TRP A 611 -20.79 -1.95 18.50
N LEU A 612 -19.51 -2.29 18.68
CA LEU A 612 -18.95 -2.76 19.95
C LEU A 612 -19.06 -1.68 21.05
N ALA A 613 -18.83 -0.41 20.70
CA ALA A 613 -19.01 0.71 21.62
C ALA A 613 -20.47 0.87 22.07
N ALA A 614 -21.44 0.66 21.16
CA ALA A 614 -22.87 0.72 21.46
C ALA A 614 -23.40 -0.50 22.22
N ASN A 615 -22.74 -1.66 22.11
CA ASN A 615 -23.18 -2.95 22.66
C ASN A 615 -22.12 -3.59 23.56
N PRO A 616 -21.75 -2.97 24.70
CA PRO A 616 -20.74 -3.53 25.60
C PRO A 616 -21.23 -4.82 26.26
N GLY A 617 -20.34 -5.81 26.34
CA GLY A 617 -20.61 -7.14 26.88
C GLY A 617 -21.34 -8.08 25.92
N SER A 618 -21.42 -7.73 24.63
CA SER A 618 -22.09 -8.53 23.59
C SER A 618 -21.26 -9.73 23.13
N VAL A 619 -19.93 -9.67 23.18
CA VAL A 619 -19.05 -10.82 22.92
C VAL A 619 -18.93 -11.65 24.19
N ARG A 620 -20.03 -12.29 24.60
CA ARG A 620 -20.00 -13.34 25.63
C ARG A 620 -20.00 -14.71 24.97
N GLN A 621 -18.86 -15.40 25.11
CA GLN A 621 -18.71 -16.86 24.91
C GLN A 621 -19.48 -17.42 23.72
N LEU A 622 -19.03 -17.12 22.51
CA LEU A 622 -19.27 -18.06 21.41
C LEU A 622 -18.32 -19.26 21.64
N ASP A 623 -18.90 -20.41 21.98
CA ASP A 623 -18.20 -21.68 22.20
C ASP A 623 -17.71 -22.25 20.86
N TRP A 624 -16.70 -21.59 20.29
CA TRP A 624 -15.88 -22.17 19.24
C TRP A 624 -14.75 -22.90 19.96
N GLY A 625 -14.97 -24.19 20.22
CA GLY A 625 -14.24 -25.01 21.18
C GLY A 625 -12.74 -24.77 21.30
N ASP A 626 -12.22 -24.95 22.52
CA ASP A 626 -10.82 -24.81 22.92
C ASP A 626 -9.85 -25.30 21.82
N VAL A 627 -9.28 -24.37 21.05
CA VAL A 627 -8.08 -24.70 20.28
C VAL A 627 -6.98 -24.96 21.31
N PRO A 628 -6.39 -26.16 21.37
CA PRO A 628 -5.45 -26.49 22.43
C PRO A 628 -4.18 -25.64 22.27
N ALA A 629 -4.07 -24.60 23.10
CA ALA A 629 -2.84 -23.84 23.20
C ALA A 629 -1.73 -24.78 23.71
N ARG A 630 -0.55 -24.70 23.09
CA ARG A 630 0.63 -25.48 23.45
C ARG A 630 1.61 -24.55 24.18
N PRO A 631 1.46 -24.32 25.49
CA PRO A 631 2.26 -23.32 26.21
C PRO A 631 3.75 -23.65 26.32
N TRP A 632 4.12 -24.90 26.04
CA TRP A 632 5.50 -25.41 26.13
C TRP A 632 6.15 -25.60 24.75
N ASP A 633 5.53 -25.09 23.69
CA ASP A 633 6.00 -25.19 22.31
C ASP A 633 6.85 -23.95 21.98
N PHE A 634 8.10 -23.95 22.44
CA PHE A 634 9.02 -22.83 22.22
C PHE A 634 9.61 -22.91 20.81
N LEU A 635 9.67 -21.77 20.12
CA LEU A 635 10.21 -21.69 18.77
C LEU A 635 11.67 -21.26 18.82
N HIS A 636 12.56 -21.99 18.14
CA HIS A 636 13.95 -21.58 17.92
C HIS A 636 14.11 -20.80 16.61
N LEU A 637 14.94 -19.76 16.62
CA LEU A 637 15.18 -18.85 15.48
C LEU A 637 16.10 -19.45 14.39
N SER A 638 16.81 -20.53 14.73
CA SER A 638 17.69 -21.35 13.89
C SER A 638 16.95 -22.46 13.12
N HIS A 639 15.67 -22.70 13.42
CA HIS A 639 14.88 -23.80 12.84
C HIS A 639 14.12 -23.35 11.59
N ASP A 640 14.83 -23.17 10.47
CA ASP A 640 14.29 -22.62 9.22
C ASP A 640 13.01 -23.33 8.71
N GLU A 641 13.00 -24.67 8.68
CA GLU A 641 11.85 -25.44 8.18
C GLU A 641 10.58 -25.19 9.01
N GLU A 642 10.73 -25.11 10.33
CA GLU A 642 9.63 -24.85 11.25
C GLU A 642 9.13 -23.40 11.13
N ILE A 643 10.05 -22.45 10.94
CA ILE A 643 9.72 -21.03 10.70
C ILE A 643 8.96 -20.87 9.38
N VAL A 644 9.43 -21.46 8.28
CA VAL A 644 8.75 -21.43 6.99
C VAL A 644 7.34 -22.00 7.13
N GLN A 645 7.21 -23.18 7.76
CA GLN A 645 5.91 -23.79 8.00
C GLN A 645 4.97 -22.87 8.80
N ARG A 646 5.45 -22.23 9.87
CA ARG A 646 4.64 -21.35 10.72
C ARG A 646 4.26 -20.04 10.05
N VAL A 647 5.15 -19.46 9.24
CA VAL A 647 4.90 -18.19 8.55
C VAL A 647 3.97 -18.38 7.34
N GLU A 648 4.13 -19.47 6.60
CA GLU A 648 3.34 -19.78 5.40
C GLU A 648 2.01 -20.49 5.68
N ASP A 649 1.75 -20.91 6.93
CA ASP A 649 0.44 -21.44 7.34
C ASP A 649 -0.59 -20.31 7.47
N PHE A 650 -1.22 -19.94 6.36
CA PHE A 650 -2.29 -18.93 6.28
C PHE A 650 -3.63 -19.39 6.90
N GLU A 651 -3.81 -20.69 7.15
CA GLU A 651 -4.94 -21.22 7.91
C GLU A 651 -4.61 -21.38 9.41
N GLY A 652 -3.35 -21.17 9.76
CA GLY A 652 -2.75 -21.38 11.06
C GLY A 652 -3.02 -20.29 12.09
N ARG A 653 -2.36 -20.47 13.24
CA ARG A 653 -2.48 -19.56 14.39
C ARG A 653 -1.73 -18.26 14.13
N ASN A 654 -2.23 -17.19 14.75
CA ASN A 654 -1.58 -15.90 14.68
C ASN A 654 -0.22 -15.90 15.42
N LEU A 655 0.88 -15.73 14.68
CA LEU A 655 2.22 -15.73 15.27
C LEU A 655 2.44 -14.55 16.22
N ARG A 656 1.78 -13.42 15.98
CA ARG A 656 1.85 -12.24 16.85
C ARG A 656 1.15 -12.46 18.18
N ASP A 657 0.04 -13.20 18.20
CA ASP A 657 -0.61 -13.64 19.45
C ASP A 657 0.30 -14.55 20.24
N ILE A 658 0.93 -15.52 19.57
CA ILE A 658 1.73 -16.57 20.22
C ILE A 658 3.07 -16.04 20.73
N TYR A 659 3.80 -15.27 19.92
CA TYR A 659 5.18 -14.86 20.20
C TYR A 659 5.33 -13.37 20.55
N GLY A 660 4.23 -12.62 20.59
CA GLY A 660 4.25 -11.17 20.73
C GLY A 660 4.84 -10.47 19.50
N GLY A 661 4.73 -9.14 19.44
CA GLY A 661 5.20 -8.34 18.31
C GLY A 661 6.71 -8.40 18.08
N LYS A 662 7.52 -8.41 19.15
CA LYS A 662 8.99 -8.57 19.03
C LYS A 662 9.38 -9.98 18.57
N GLY A 663 8.75 -11.00 19.16
CA GLY A 663 9.06 -12.39 18.84
C GLY A 663 8.64 -12.75 17.42
N SER A 664 7.42 -12.39 17.00
CA SER A 664 7.00 -12.59 15.61
C SER A 664 7.85 -11.79 14.63
N GLY A 665 8.29 -10.58 15.00
CA GLY A 665 9.27 -9.80 14.24
C GLY A 665 10.58 -10.56 13.98
N LEU A 666 11.15 -11.21 15.01
CA LEU A 666 12.35 -12.04 14.86
C LEU A 666 12.10 -13.27 13.96
N VAL A 667 10.95 -13.94 14.12
CA VAL A 667 10.56 -15.06 13.23
C VAL A 667 10.47 -14.59 11.78
N TYR A 668 9.95 -13.39 11.53
CA TYR A 668 9.89 -12.81 10.19
C TYR A 668 11.27 -12.45 9.64
N LEU A 669 12.20 -12.00 10.48
CA LEU A 669 13.58 -11.74 10.07
C LEU A 669 14.28 -13.04 9.63
N SER A 670 14.16 -14.11 10.43
CA SER A 670 14.68 -15.44 10.07
C SER A 670 14.04 -15.96 8.78
N TYR A 671 12.72 -15.90 8.63
CA TYR A 671 12.01 -16.28 7.38
C TYR A 671 12.53 -15.51 6.16
N LEU A 672 12.80 -14.22 6.32
CA LEU A 672 13.36 -13.38 5.27
C LEU A 672 14.88 -13.57 5.09
N GLY A 673 15.54 -14.49 5.80
CA GLY A 673 16.99 -14.64 5.77
C GLY A 673 17.72 -13.32 6.05
N VAL A 674 17.15 -12.47 6.91
CA VAL A 674 17.81 -11.29 7.43
C VAL A 674 18.70 -11.74 8.58
N PRO A 675 19.99 -11.38 8.60
CA PRO A 675 20.89 -11.77 9.69
C PRO A 675 20.32 -11.33 11.04
N THR A 676 20.07 -12.29 11.93
CA THR A 676 19.65 -12.10 13.33
C THR A 676 20.48 -13.03 14.21
N ARG A 677 20.50 -12.78 15.52
CA ARG A 677 21.10 -13.71 16.49
C ARG A 677 20.13 -14.81 16.86
N ASP A 678 20.67 -16.01 17.09
CA ASP A 678 19.89 -17.18 17.47
C ASP A 678 19.30 -17.04 18.86
N GLY A 679 18.24 -17.80 19.10
CA GLY A 679 17.51 -17.77 20.35
C GLY A 679 16.24 -18.59 20.28
N PHE A 680 15.51 -18.62 21.38
CA PHE A 680 14.19 -19.23 21.45
C PHE A 680 13.16 -18.32 22.10
N ILE A 681 11.90 -18.52 21.74
CA ILE A 681 10.78 -17.71 22.19
C ILE A 681 9.82 -18.54 23.03
N ILE A 682 9.59 -18.08 24.25
CA ILE A 682 8.60 -18.58 25.20
C ILE A 682 7.24 -17.93 24.87
N PRO A 683 6.19 -18.70 24.52
CA PRO A 683 4.91 -18.16 24.08
C PRO A 683 4.16 -17.32 25.12
N THR A 684 3.41 -16.30 24.67
CA THR A 684 2.52 -15.44 25.49
C THR A 684 1.51 -16.25 26.30
N VAL A 685 1.06 -17.40 25.80
CA VAL A 685 0.05 -18.21 26.49
C VAL A 685 0.56 -18.75 27.83
N LEU A 686 1.88 -18.90 27.99
CA LEU A 686 2.50 -19.30 29.24
C LEU A 686 2.31 -18.23 30.32
N THR A 687 2.49 -16.96 29.98
CA THR A 687 2.26 -15.83 30.90
C THR A 687 0.77 -15.57 31.09
N ARG A 688 -0.02 -15.59 30.01
CA ARG A 688 -1.49 -15.43 30.01
C ARG A 688 -2.21 -16.41 30.92
N ARG A 689 -1.74 -17.66 31.00
CA ARG A 689 -2.31 -18.71 31.89
C ARG A 689 -1.69 -18.73 33.29
N GLY A 690 -0.76 -17.82 33.60
CA GLY A 690 -0.08 -17.78 34.90
C GLY A 690 0.88 -18.95 35.16
N LEU A 691 1.25 -19.72 34.13
CA LEU A 691 2.06 -20.95 34.27
C LEU A 691 3.49 -20.67 34.74
N HIS A 692 4.03 -19.49 34.43
CA HIS A 692 5.29 -19.00 35.01
C HIS A 692 5.26 -18.88 36.54
N ARG A 693 4.07 -18.81 37.17
CA ARG A 693 3.92 -18.81 38.64
C ARG A 693 3.52 -20.18 39.16
N SER A 694 2.53 -20.82 38.55
CA SER A 694 1.97 -22.09 39.03
C SER A 694 2.84 -23.31 38.71
N GLU A 695 3.60 -23.29 37.62
CA GLU A 695 4.43 -24.40 37.13
C GLU A 695 5.92 -24.00 37.01
N ARG A 696 6.42 -23.19 37.95
CA ARG A 696 7.80 -22.63 37.92
C ARG A 696 8.89 -23.69 37.65
N GLY A 697 8.87 -24.81 38.36
CA GLY A 697 9.90 -25.86 38.18
C GLY A 697 9.87 -26.51 36.78
N ARG A 698 8.71 -26.54 36.12
CA ARG A 698 8.59 -27.02 34.74
C ARG A 698 9.11 -25.99 33.74
N LEU A 699 8.86 -24.70 33.98
CA LEU A 699 9.46 -23.62 33.19
C LEU A 699 10.97 -23.65 33.27
N GLU A 700 11.53 -23.80 34.47
CA GLU A 700 12.99 -23.93 34.67
C GLU A 700 13.55 -25.14 33.90
N ALA A 701 12.89 -26.31 33.97
CA ALA A 701 13.30 -27.49 33.20
C ALA A 701 13.23 -27.27 31.68
N ALA A 702 12.16 -26.63 31.17
CA ALA A 702 12.01 -26.34 29.74
C ALA A 702 13.07 -25.33 29.26
N VAL A 703 13.33 -24.26 30.01
CA VAL A 703 14.38 -23.29 29.68
C VAL A 703 15.75 -23.96 29.61
N ARG A 704 16.06 -24.89 30.53
CA ARG A 704 17.31 -25.66 30.50
C ARG A 704 17.42 -26.55 29.26
N GLU A 705 16.34 -27.24 28.88
CA GLU A 705 16.30 -28.06 27.68
C GLU A 705 16.53 -27.22 26.40
N HIS A 706 15.79 -26.12 26.26
CA HIS A 706 15.92 -25.23 25.11
C HIS A 706 17.26 -24.49 25.07
N LEU A 707 17.88 -24.19 26.22
CA LEU A 707 19.24 -23.67 26.26
C LEU A 707 20.25 -24.66 25.65
N GLY A 708 20.14 -25.95 25.96
CA GLY A 708 21.01 -26.98 25.39
C GLY A 708 20.87 -27.12 23.87
N VAL A 709 19.65 -26.91 23.33
CA VAL A 709 19.42 -26.85 21.88
C VAL A 709 20.08 -25.62 21.28
N LEU A 710 19.91 -24.45 21.90
CA LEU A 710 20.52 -23.19 21.45
C LEU A 710 22.07 -23.28 21.40
N GLU A 711 22.69 -23.85 22.43
CA GLU A 711 24.16 -24.07 22.47
C GLU A 711 24.63 -24.97 21.32
N ALA A 712 23.88 -26.04 21.02
CA ALA A 712 24.18 -26.96 19.95
C ALA A 712 24.04 -26.31 18.56
N ASP A 713 23.02 -25.47 18.38
CA ASP A 713 22.73 -24.78 17.14
C ASP A 713 23.80 -23.74 16.81
N ILE A 714 24.12 -22.86 17.76
CA ILE A 714 25.17 -21.84 17.58
C ILE A 714 26.52 -22.51 17.28
N THR A 715 26.86 -23.58 18.00
CA THR A 715 28.12 -24.32 17.79
C THR A 715 28.22 -24.91 16.38
N ARG A 716 27.08 -25.30 15.78
CA ARG A 716 27.01 -25.85 14.43
C ARG A 716 27.20 -24.79 13.34
N GLU A 717 26.81 -23.54 13.61
CA GLU A 717 26.79 -22.46 12.62
C GLU A 717 28.06 -21.59 12.64
N ASP A 718 28.58 -21.25 13.83
CA ASP A 718 29.70 -20.29 13.99
C ASP A 718 31.10 -20.94 14.12
N ALA A 719 31.22 -22.25 13.86
CA ALA A 719 32.46 -23.06 13.92
C ALA A 719 33.24 -23.03 15.26
N GLY A 720 32.72 -22.37 16.29
CA GLY A 720 33.27 -22.29 17.63
C GLY A 720 32.29 -22.86 18.66
N ARG A 721 32.80 -23.68 19.59
CA ARG A 721 31.99 -24.16 20.71
C ARG A 721 31.59 -22.97 21.59
N VAL A 722 30.31 -22.90 21.94
CA VAL A 722 29.78 -21.98 22.97
C VAL A 722 29.17 -22.78 24.11
N CYS A 723 29.23 -22.25 25.33
CA CYS A 723 28.57 -22.83 26.50
C CYS A 723 28.20 -21.73 27.51
N PHE A 724 26.96 -21.75 27.95
CA PHE A 724 26.40 -20.81 28.89
C PHE A 724 27.04 -20.99 30.27
N GLY A 725 27.61 -19.91 30.80
CA GLY A 725 28.33 -19.91 32.08
C GLY A 725 29.74 -20.51 32.07
N ASP A 726 30.25 -21.03 30.94
CA ASP A 726 31.64 -21.53 30.83
C ASP A 726 32.59 -20.40 30.41
N PRO A 727 33.57 -20.00 31.24
CA PRO A 727 34.48 -18.90 30.92
C PRO A 727 35.39 -19.16 29.71
N ARG A 728 35.56 -20.42 29.28
CA ARG A 728 36.43 -20.76 28.13
C ARG A 728 35.75 -20.57 26.78
N CYS A 729 34.42 -20.56 26.78
CA CYS A 729 33.60 -20.45 25.59
C CYS A 729 32.27 -19.76 25.93
N PRO A 730 32.32 -18.52 26.45
CA PRO A 730 31.16 -17.91 27.09
C PRO A 730 30.03 -17.64 26.09
N LEU A 731 28.83 -18.11 26.42
CA LEU A 731 27.58 -17.68 25.78
C LEU A 731 26.88 -16.66 26.70
N LEU A 732 26.65 -15.46 26.17
CA LEU A 732 25.86 -14.42 26.83
C LEU A 732 24.53 -14.23 26.11
N LEU A 733 23.47 -14.00 26.89
CA LEU A 733 22.09 -13.93 26.41
C LEU A 733 21.43 -12.59 26.76
N ALA A 734 20.46 -12.18 25.95
CA ALA A 734 19.45 -11.18 26.27
C ALA A 734 18.12 -11.89 26.56
N VAL A 735 17.45 -11.48 27.63
CA VAL A 735 16.09 -11.93 27.98
C VAL A 735 15.15 -10.75 27.86
N ARG A 736 14.21 -10.80 26.90
CA ARG A 736 13.39 -9.63 26.49
C ARG A 736 11.90 -9.94 26.52
N GLY A 737 11.11 -9.01 27.04
CA GLY A 737 9.66 -9.06 26.98
C GLY A 737 9.10 -8.52 25.66
N GLY A 738 8.06 -9.15 25.13
CA GLY A 738 7.34 -8.71 23.95
C GLY A 738 5.85 -9.03 24.00
N SER A 739 5.00 -8.00 24.04
CA SER A 739 3.54 -8.11 23.94
C SER A 739 3.06 -8.05 22.49
N VAL A 740 1.81 -8.42 22.23
CA VAL A 740 1.18 -8.36 20.89
C VAL A 740 1.26 -6.95 20.30
N PHE A 741 0.86 -5.93 21.06
CA PHE A 741 1.02 -4.52 20.68
C PHE A 741 2.29 -3.92 21.26
N SER A 742 2.86 -2.92 20.59
CA SER A 742 4.10 -2.28 21.02
C SER A 742 3.88 -1.51 22.33
N MET A 743 4.78 -1.71 23.30
CA MET A 743 4.83 -0.96 24.56
C MET A 743 6.28 -0.48 24.80
N PRO A 744 6.71 0.60 24.14
CA PRO A 744 8.10 1.08 24.17
C PRO A 744 8.59 1.34 25.60
N GLY A 745 9.70 0.70 25.99
CA GLY A 745 10.30 0.82 27.31
C GLY A 745 9.51 0.21 28.48
N GLN A 746 8.33 -0.38 28.26
CA GLN A 746 7.47 -0.81 29.36
C GLN A 746 7.76 -2.22 29.87
N LEU A 747 8.17 -3.12 28.97
CA LEU A 747 8.52 -4.50 29.29
C LEU A 747 10.01 -4.64 29.53
N GLU A 748 10.39 -5.50 30.46
CA GLU A 748 11.78 -5.63 30.90
C GLU A 748 12.66 -6.27 29.83
N THR A 749 13.92 -5.82 29.81
CA THR A 749 15.00 -6.38 29.01
C THR A 749 16.23 -6.50 29.90
N ILE A 750 16.71 -7.73 30.07
CA ILE A 750 17.92 -8.03 30.84
C ILE A 750 18.97 -8.49 29.84
N VAL A 751 20.13 -7.83 29.82
CA VAL A 751 21.20 -8.05 28.84
C VAL A 751 22.42 -8.67 29.49
N PHE A 752 23.26 -9.35 28.70
CA PHE A 752 24.47 -10.04 29.17
C PHE A 752 24.21 -11.08 30.29
N VAL A 753 23.05 -11.74 30.26
CA VAL A 753 22.74 -12.90 31.12
C VAL A 753 23.74 -14.01 30.81
N GLY A 754 24.31 -14.63 31.84
CA GLY A 754 25.47 -15.53 31.76
C GLY A 754 26.77 -14.88 32.29
N MET A 755 26.74 -13.58 32.58
CA MET A 755 27.88 -12.85 33.14
C MET A 755 28.09 -13.19 34.63
N THR A 756 29.00 -14.12 34.90
CA THR A 756 29.52 -14.45 36.24
C THR A 756 30.89 -13.79 36.45
N ARG A 757 31.42 -13.79 37.69
CA ARG A 757 32.77 -13.23 37.94
C ARG A 757 33.84 -13.90 37.06
N VAL A 758 33.77 -15.22 36.93
CA VAL A 758 34.75 -15.98 36.13
C VAL A 758 34.61 -15.73 34.63
N VAL A 759 33.38 -15.52 34.14
CA VAL A 759 33.15 -15.15 32.73
C VAL A 759 33.64 -13.73 32.46
N ALA A 760 33.38 -12.78 33.36
CA ALA A 760 33.86 -11.41 33.23
C ALA A 760 35.39 -11.33 33.18
N GLU A 761 36.09 -12.04 34.08
CA GLU A 761 37.56 -12.08 34.06
C GLU A 761 38.10 -12.72 32.78
N ALA A 762 37.45 -13.77 32.25
CA ALA A 762 37.88 -14.39 31.00
C ALA A 762 37.68 -13.48 29.78
N LEU A 763 36.56 -12.74 29.72
CA LEU A 763 36.32 -11.74 28.68
C LEU A 763 37.33 -10.58 28.77
N ALA A 764 37.76 -10.24 29.99
CA ALA A 764 38.71 -9.16 30.22
C ALA A 764 40.12 -9.47 29.70
N GLU A 765 40.46 -10.76 29.48
CA GLU A 765 41.71 -11.15 28.83
C GLU A 765 41.78 -10.73 27.35
N GLU A 766 40.63 -10.64 26.67
CA GLU A 766 40.54 -10.20 25.26
C GLU A 766 40.28 -8.69 25.14
N ASP A 767 39.28 -8.17 25.86
CA ASP A 767 38.88 -6.76 25.84
C ASP A 767 38.40 -6.35 27.24
N GLU A 768 39.35 -5.87 28.05
CA GLU A 768 39.12 -5.49 29.46
C GLU A 768 38.00 -4.45 29.61
N TRP A 769 37.95 -3.46 28.73
CA TRP A 769 36.91 -2.41 28.81
C TRP A 769 35.53 -2.98 28.50
N PHE A 770 35.41 -3.77 27.43
CA PHE A 770 34.14 -4.43 27.07
C PHE A 770 33.64 -5.32 28.20
N ALA A 771 34.51 -6.15 28.78
CA ALA A 771 34.13 -7.09 29.83
C ALA A 771 33.47 -6.39 31.03
N TRP A 772 34.11 -5.32 31.53
CA TRP A 772 33.59 -4.59 32.70
C TRP A 772 32.39 -3.68 32.35
N ASP A 773 32.29 -3.10 31.15
CA ASP A 773 31.07 -2.39 30.73
C ASP A 773 29.88 -3.36 30.55
N ALA A 774 30.11 -4.53 29.94
CA ALA A 774 29.09 -5.57 29.80
C ALA A 774 28.62 -6.07 31.18
N PHE A 775 29.55 -6.26 32.12
CA PHE A 775 29.21 -6.69 33.48
C PHE A 775 28.43 -5.61 34.25
N ARG A 776 28.85 -4.35 34.20
CA ARG A 776 28.07 -3.23 34.76
C ARG A 776 26.65 -3.21 34.19
N ARG A 777 26.49 -3.35 32.87
CA ARG A 777 25.17 -3.36 32.21
C ARG A 777 24.31 -4.55 32.63
N PHE A 778 24.90 -5.72 32.79
CA PHE A 778 24.19 -6.86 33.35
C PHE A 778 23.62 -6.50 34.72
N LEU A 779 24.44 -5.97 35.64
CA LEU A 779 23.99 -5.59 36.99
C LEU A 779 22.87 -4.55 36.96
N VAL A 780 23.04 -3.49 36.17
CA VAL A 780 22.04 -2.42 36.03
C VAL A 780 20.72 -2.97 35.48
N SER A 781 20.76 -3.72 34.38
CA SER A 781 19.55 -4.24 33.74
C SER A 781 18.84 -5.32 34.57
N TYR A 782 19.56 -6.01 35.46
CA TYR A 782 19.00 -7.03 36.34
C TYR A 782 18.39 -6.44 37.62
N ALA A 783 19.03 -5.43 38.22
CA ALA A 783 18.66 -4.93 39.55
C ALA A 783 17.27 -4.26 39.58
N ALA A 784 16.91 -3.49 38.55
CA ALA A 784 15.61 -2.83 38.47
C ALA A 784 14.43 -3.85 38.43
N PRO A 785 14.37 -4.82 37.50
CA PRO A 785 13.25 -5.75 37.42
C PRO A 785 13.18 -6.78 38.56
N VAL A 786 14.31 -7.14 39.17
CA VAL A 786 14.36 -8.21 40.18
C VAL A 786 14.29 -7.66 41.60
N TRP A 787 15.01 -6.58 41.89
CA TRP A 787 15.12 -5.99 43.23
C TRP A 787 14.44 -4.62 43.36
N GLY A 788 13.97 -4.02 42.26
CA GLY A 788 13.39 -2.67 42.29
C GLY A 788 14.42 -1.58 42.56
N LEU A 789 15.69 -1.83 42.25
CA LEU A 789 16.80 -0.89 42.46
C LEU A 789 17.15 -0.17 41.17
N ASP A 790 17.04 1.16 41.18
CA ASP A 790 17.58 2.01 40.11
C ASP A 790 19.05 2.32 40.41
N LEU A 791 19.95 1.56 39.78
CA LEU A 791 21.39 1.73 39.94
C LEU A 791 21.96 2.88 39.11
N GLU A 792 21.26 3.34 38.06
CA GLU A 792 21.72 4.48 37.26
C GLU A 792 21.55 5.79 38.07
N ALA A 793 20.55 5.87 38.97
CA ALA A 793 20.39 7.00 39.91
C ALA A 793 21.56 7.22 40.89
N LEU A 794 22.53 6.30 40.95
CA LEU A 794 23.73 6.43 41.80
C LEU A 794 24.88 7.17 41.10
N ASP A 795 24.74 7.49 39.81
CA ASP A 795 25.71 8.24 39.00
C ASP A 795 27.14 7.68 39.07
N LEU A 796 27.29 6.35 39.24
CA LEU A 796 28.60 5.72 39.50
C LEU A 796 29.59 5.93 38.37
N VAL A 797 29.12 5.92 37.11
CA VAL A 797 29.94 6.20 35.92
C VAL A 797 30.38 7.67 35.90
N ASP A 798 29.48 8.61 36.21
CA ASP A 798 29.79 10.04 36.23
C ASP A 798 30.83 10.37 37.31
N ARG A 799 30.68 9.78 38.51
CA ARG A 799 31.67 9.91 39.59
C ARG A 799 33.03 9.33 39.21
N ALA A 800 33.06 8.22 38.48
CA ALA A 800 34.31 7.65 37.96
C ALA A 800 34.95 8.58 36.90
N LYS A 801 34.16 9.18 36.00
CA LYS A 801 34.65 10.16 35.04
C LYS A 801 35.31 11.35 35.73
N GLU A 802 34.66 11.91 36.75
CA GLU A 802 35.21 13.00 37.57
C GLU A 802 36.51 12.60 38.26
N GLN A 803 36.53 11.43 38.91
CA GLN A 803 37.70 10.89 39.61
C GLN A 803 38.91 10.67 38.68
N HIS A 804 38.66 10.22 37.45
CA HIS A 804 39.69 9.97 36.44
C HIS A 804 39.97 11.17 35.53
N GLY A 805 39.26 12.30 35.69
CA GLY A 805 39.46 13.51 34.91
C GLY A 805 39.15 13.35 33.42
N VAL A 806 38.14 12.53 33.07
CA VAL A 806 37.70 12.30 31.69
C VAL A 806 36.28 12.85 31.48
N GLU A 807 35.95 13.21 30.24
CA GLU A 807 34.64 13.79 29.90
C GLU A 807 33.64 12.73 29.43
N LEU A 808 34.11 11.72 28.70
CA LEU A 808 33.29 10.68 28.07
C LEU A 808 33.54 9.31 28.70
N LYS A 809 32.48 8.49 28.82
CA LYS A 809 32.56 7.11 29.32
C LYS A 809 33.61 6.26 28.59
N ILE A 810 33.70 6.41 27.27
CA ILE A 810 34.64 5.65 26.42
C ILE A 810 36.11 5.99 26.67
N GLN A 811 36.39 7.06 27.42
CA GLN A 811 37.75 7.45 27.81
C GLN A 811 38.20 6.79 29.13
N LEU A 812 37.29 6.15 29.87
CA LEU A 812 37.65 5.36 31.06
C LEU A 812 38.47 4.13 30.64
N SER A 813 39.48 3.77 31.44
CA SER A 813 40.21 2.52 31.24
C SER A 813 39.40 1.31 31.69
N GLY A 814 39.79 0.10 31.26
CA GLY A 814 39.18 -1.15 31.74
C GLY A 814 39.23 -1.26 33.26
N ALA A 815 40.37 -0.96 33.88
CA ALA A 815 40.52 -0.92 35.34
C ALA A 815 39.58 0.08 36.04
N ALA A 816 39.34 1.26 35.45
CA ALA A 816 38.38 2.22 35.99
C ALA A 816 36.93 1.72 35.86
N MET A 817 36.59 1.05 34.76
CA MET A 817 35.29 0.40 34.61
C MET A 817 35.09 -0.76 35.59
N ARG A 818 36.15 -1.49 35.94
CA ARG A 818 36.12 -2.50 37.00
C ARG A 818 35.77 -1.89 38.36
N GLU A 819 36.37 -0.74 38.71
CA GLU A 819 36.02 -0.02 39.94
C GLU A 819 34.53 0.37 39.98
N VAL A 820 33.96 0.77 38.84
CA VAL A 820 32.51 1.04 38.73
C VAL A 820 31.69 -0.21 39.04
N VAL A 821 32.08 -1.37 38.51
CA VAL A 821 31.41 -2.65 38.80
C VAL A 821 31.50 -3.01 40.28
N ASP A 822 32.68 -2.90 40.88
CA ASP A 822 32.89 -3.21 42.30
C ASP A 822 32.00 -2.33 43.19
N ARG A 823 31.96 -1.02 42.92
CA ARG A 823 31.07 -0.07 43.63
C ARG A 823 29.59 -0.35 43.38
N THR A 824 29.23 -0.86 42.21
CA THR A 824 27.84 -1.27 41.90
C THR A 824 27.43 -2.47 42.75
N ILE A 825 28.32 -3.46 42.90
CA ILE A 825 28.09 -4.62 43.76
C ILE A 825 27.98 -4.20 45.23
N GLU A 826 28.86 -3.31 45.70
CA GLU A 826 28.78 -2.74 47.05
C GLU A 826 27.43 -2.06 47.32
N ALA A 827 26.95 -1.24 46.37
CA ALA A 827 25.65 -0.58 46.50
C ALA A 827 24.48 -1.58 46.60
N ILE A 828 24.53 -2.69 45.87
CA ILE A 828 23.52 -3.77 45.95
C ILE A 828 23.57 -4.49 47.32
N HIS A 829 24.77 -4.70 47.85
CA HIS A 829 24.95 -5.24 49.21
C HIS A 829 24.35 -4.30 50.26
N GLU A 830 24.64 -3.01 50.17
CA GLU A 830 24.11 -1.97 51.07
C GLU A 830 22.59 -1.84 50.99
N ALA A 831 22.00 -2.08 49.82
CA ALA A 831 20.56 -2.12 49.61
C ALA A 831 19.86 -3.36 50.20
N GLY A 832 20.62 -4.32 50.75
CA GLY A 832 20.09 -5.49 51.46
C GLY A 832 19.98 -6.78 50.62
N HIS A 833 20.55 -6.80 49.41
CA HIS A 833 20.49 -7.94 48.49
C HIS A 833 21.78 -8.76 48.42
N GLY A 834 22.64 -8.66 49.44
CA GLY A 834 23.98 -9.26 49.47
C GLY A 834 24.04 -10.76 49.19
N GLU A 835 23.18 -11.57 49.81
CA GLU A 835 23.17 -13.03 49.56
C GLU A 835 22.72 -13.38 48.13
N GLU A 836 21.77 -12.60 47.59
CA GLU A 836 21.22 -12.83 46.26
C GLU A 836 22.22 -12.42 45.17
N ILE A 837 22.93 -11.30 45.33
CA ILE A 837 23.96 -10.88 44.37
C ILE A 837 25.13 -11.86 44.37
N GLU A 838 25.61 -12.35 45.52
CA GLU A 838 26.69 -13.35 45.51
C GLU A 838 26.27 -14.63 44.79
N ARG A 839 25.04 -15.09 44.97
CA ARG A 839 24.50 -16.20 44.20
C ARG A 839 24.38 -15.88 42.70
N LEU A 840 23.89 -14.70 42.35
CA LEU A 840 23.75 -14.24 40.95
C LEU A 840 25.07 -14.32 40.19
N LEU A 841 26.15 -13.94 40.88
CA LEU A 841 27.49 -13.83 40.31
C LEU A 841 28.23 -15.17 40.19
N ASP A 842 27.74 -16.22 40.86
CA ASP A 842 28.33 -17.56 40.88
C ASP A 842 27.49 -18.61 40.12
N ASP A 843 26.18 -18.39 39.95
CA ASP A 843 25.23 -19.36 39.39
C ASP A 843 24.52 -18.80 38.14
N ALA A 844 25.13 -19.03 36.97
CA ALA A 844 24.60 -18.57 35.67
C ALA A 844 23.21 -19.17 35.37
N GLU A 845 22.94 -20.41 35.80
CA GLU A 845 21.65 -21.06 35.55
C GLU A 845 20.53 -20.38 36.35
N TRP A 846 20.81 -20.08 37.61
CA TRP A 846 19.89 -19.27 38.44
C TRP A 846 19.71 -17.86 37.89
N GLN A 847 20.77 -17.24 37.39
CA GLN A 847 20.73 -15.94 36.70
C GLN A 847 19.75 -15.96 35.51
N LEU A 848 19.79 -16.99 34.68
CA LEU A 848 18.86 -17.14 33.54
C LEU A 848 17.41 -17.35 34.00
N HIS A 849 17.18 -18.28 34.92
CA HIS A 849 15.83 -18.59 35.40
C HIS A 849 15.16 -17.40 36.09
N SER A 850 15.91 -16.68 36.94
CA SER A 850 15.42 -15.47 37.61
C SER A 850 15.14 -14.35 36.60
N SER A 851 15.99 -14.19 35.57
CA SER A 851 15.75 -13.22 34.49
C SER A 851 14.48 -13.52 33.70
N VAL A 852 14.26 -14.77 33.30
CA VAL A 852 13.03 -15.21 32.61
C VAL A 852 11.80 -14.95 33.48
N GLN A 853 11.89 -15.23 34.79
CA GLN A 853 10.79 -14.98 35.72
C GLN A 853 10.47 -13.49 35.85
N ALA A 854 11.49 -12.63 35.93
CA ALA A 854 11.33 -11.19 36.04
C ALA A 854 10.68 -10.61 34.79
N VAL A 855 11.11 -11.04 33.60
CA VAL A 855 10.49 -10.63 32.33
C VAL A 855 9.04 -11.13 32.23
N CYS A 856 8.74 -12.35 32.66
CA CYS A 856 7.34 -12.82 32.72
C CYS A 856 6.48 -11.93 33.64
N ALA A 857 7.03 -11.51 34.78
CA ALA A 857 6.34 -10.67 35.75
C ALA A 857 6.20 -9.21 35.30
N SER A 858 7.03 -8.74 34.36
CA SER A 858 7.06 -7.35 33.90
C SER A 858 5.74 -6.82 33.35
N TRP A 859 4.89 -7.71 32.81
CA TRP A 859 3.55 -7.36 32.37
C TRP A 859 2.71 -6.73 33.49
N ASP A 860 2.92 -7.17 34.73
CA ASP A 860 2.21 -6.70 35.92
C ASP A 860 2.94 -5.57 36.66
N SER A 861 4.04 -5.05 36.12
CA SER A 861 4.74 -3.90 36.71
C SER A 861 3.83 -2.67 36.76
N THR A 862 4.08 -1.79 37.73
CA THR A 862 3.32 -0.55 37.91
C THR A 862 3.32 0.30 36.64
N ARG A 863 4.48 0.43 35.97
CA ARG A 863 4.61 1.19 34.72
C ARG A 863 3.83 0.56 33.57
N ALA A 864 3.90 -0.75 33.39
CA ALA A 864 3.22 -1.43 32.30
C ALA A 864 1.70 -1.39 32.46
N ARG A 865 1.19 -1.55 33.68
CA ARG A 865 -0.25 -1.39 34.00
C ARG A 865 -0.72 0.02 33.69
N ARG A 866 0.01 1.03 34.17
CA ARG A 866 -0.32 2.44 33.92
C ARG A 866 -0.32 2.78 32.43
N TYR A 867 0.66 2.29 31.66
CA TYR A 867 0.68 2.46 30.21
C TYR A 867 -0.58 1.88 29.55
N ARG A 868 -0.98 0.66 29.94
CA ARG A 868 -2.20 0.03 29.43
C ARG A 868 -3.45 0.78 29.82
N GLU A 869 -3.54 1.32 31.03
CA GLU A 869 -4.67 2.14 31.47
C GLU A 869 -4.81 3.40 30.60
N ILE A 870 -3.70 4.09 30.32
CA ILE A 870 -3.66 5.31 29.48
C ILE A 870 -4.01 5.01 28.03
N LYS A 871 -3.43 3.94 27.45
CA LYS A 871 -3.72 3.50 26.08
C LYS A 871 -4.96 2.62 25.97
N HIS A 872 -5.69 2.47 27.08
CA HIS A 872 -6.87 1.62 27.25
C HIS A 872 -6.70 0.14 26.85
N MET A 873 -5.49 -0.40 26.77
CA MET A 873 -5.20 -1.74 26.22
C MET A 873 -5.80 -2.89 27.06
N SER A 874 -6.18 -3.99 26.39
CA SER A 874 -6.67 -5.21 27.03
C SER A 874 -5.60 -5.96 27.83
N GLU A 875 -5.98 -6.46 29.00
CA GLU A 875 -5.13 -7.32 29.85
C GLU A 875 -4.85 -8.70 29.23
N ARG A 876 -5.56 -9.08 28.16
CA ARG A 876 -5.41 -10.38 27.50
C ARG A 876 -4.01 -10.59 26.90
N TRP A 877 -3.38 -9.54 26.40
CA TRP A 877 -2.23 -9.67 25.49
C TRP A 877 -1.02 -10.33 26.14
N ASN A 878 -0.73 -10.01 27.40
CA ASN A 878 0.40 -10.55 28.15
C ASN A 878 1.73 -10.38 27.39
N THR A 879 2.80 -11.06 27.83
CA THR A 879 4.13 -10.96 27.23
C THR A 879 4.69 -12.33 26.86
N ALA A 880 5.27 -12.45 25.67
CA ALA A 880 6.21 -13.51 25.36
C ALA A 880 7.56 -13.18 26.01
N VAL A 881 8.43 -14.19 26.14
CA VAL A 881 9.81 -14.00 26.59
C VAL A 881 10.75 -14.51 25.50
N ILE A 882 11.65 -13.66 25.05
CA ILE A 882 12.64 -13.98 24.02
C ILE A 882 13.97 -14.15 24.73
N VAL A 883 14.59 -15.33 24.58
CA VAL A 883 15.94 -15.61 25.08
C VAL A 883 16.84 -15.70 23.85
N GLN A 884 17.71 -14.72 23.66
CA GLN A 884 18.48 -14.54 22.42
C GLN A 884 19.97 -14.37 22.72
N GLN A 885 20.85 -14.91 21.88
CA GLN A 885 22.28 -14.66 21.93
C GLN A 885 22.58 -13.15 21.84
N MET A 886 23.50 -12.68 22.69
CA MET A 886 23.96 -11.28 22.65
C MET A 886 24.71 -10.97 21.36
N ALA A 887 24.47 -9.78 20.80
CA ALA A 887 25.36 -9.12 19.85
C ALA A 887 25.97 -7.89 20.52
N ALA A 888 27.30 -7.79 20.56
CA ALA A 888 28.01 -6.74 21.27
C ALA A 888 28.50 -5.64 20.31
N GLY A 889 27.84 -4.48 20.33
CA GLY A 889 28.31 -3.29 19.60
C GLY A 889 29.36 -2.47 20.35
N ASN A 890 29.63 -2.81 21.62
CA ASN A 890 30.45 -2.06 22.57
C ASN A 890 31.89 -2.58 22.73
N HIS A 891 32.37 -3.39 21.79
CA HIS A 891 33.81 -3.68 21.73
C HIS A 891 34.63 -2.42 21.52
N THR A 892 35.86 -2.41 22.01
CA THR A 892 36.78 -1.28 21.88
C THR A 892 37.10 -0.99 20.41
N VAL A 893 36.70 0.17 19.90
CA VAL A 893 36.96 0.61 18.51
C VAL A 893 38.12 1.59 18.46
N THR A 894 39.22 1.22 17.81
CA THR A 894 40.34 2.13 17.52
C THR A 894 40.18 2.81 16.16
N ARG A 895 40.91 3.91 15.91
CA ARG A 895 40.84 4.62 14.61
C ARG A 895 41.23 3.75 13.41
N GLU A 896 42.13 2.78 13.59
CA GLU A 896 42.54 1.84 12.54
C GLU A 896 41.45 0.78 12.29
N VAL A 897 40.76 0.34 13.34
CA VAL A 897 39.64 -0.61 13.27
C VAL A 897 38.39 0.01 12.64
N ALA A 898 38.16 1.31 12.83
CA ALA A 898 37.02 2.02 12.25
C ALA A 898 37.04 2.09 10.71
N GLN A 899 38.19 1.81 10.07
CA GLN A 899 38.33 1.77 8.61
C GLN A 899 38.22 0.34 8.03
N ASP A 900 38.18 -0.69 8.89
CA ASP A 900 38.02 -2.08 8.50
C ASP A 900 36.62 -2.57 8.89
N GLU A 901 35.72 -2.64 7.91
CA GLU A 901 34.34 -3.11 8.12
C GLU A 901 34.26 -4.50 8.77
N THR A 902 35.29 -5.34 8.61
CA THR A 902 35.32 -6.70 9.17
C THR A 902 35.60 -6.73 10.67
N ARG A 903 36.01 -5.61 11.26
CA ARG A 903 36.31 -5.48 12.69
C ARG A 903 35.48 -4.42 13.39
N LEU A 904 34.58 -3.79 12.65
CA LEU A 904 33.73 -2.70 13.12
C LEU A 904 32.73 -3.21 14.18
N SER A 905 32.61 -2.47 15.28
CA SER A 905 31.57 -2.70 16.28
C SER A 905 30.77 -1.43 16.51
N LEU A 906 29.45 -1.53 16.31
CA LEU A 906 28.53 -0.42 16.47
C LEU A 906 27.12 -0.92 16.70
N THR A 907 26.26 -0.04 17.18
CA THR A 907 24.82 -0.25 17.18
C THR A 907 24.14 0.88 16.43
N GLY A 908 22.96 0.62 15.88
CA GLY A 908 22.19 1.61 15.14
C GLY A 908 20.70 1.35 15.18
N VAL A 909 19.95 2.43 15.07
CA VAL A 909 18.49 2.42 14.97
C VAL A 909 18.07 3.22 13.75
N ILE A 910 17.33 2.58 12.86
CA ILE A 910 16.68 3.21 11.71
C ILE A 910 15.19 3.30 12.04
N PRO A 911 14.70 4.41 12.62
CA PRO A 911 13.30 4.56 13.02
C PRO A 911 12.35 4.54 11.84
N ARG A 912 12.76 5.13 10.70
CA ARG A 912 11.92 5.25 9.51
C ARG A 912 12.75 5.54 8.27
N THR A 913 12.06 5.58 7.14
CA THR A 913 12.62 6.06 5.88
C THR A 913 11.92 7.35 5.47
N ARG A 914 12.61 8.22 4.73
CA ARG A 914 12.07 9.47 4.21
C ARG A 914 11.94 9.39 2.70
N MET A 915 10.82 9.89 2.17
CA MET A 915 10.67 10.05 0.72
C MET A 915 11.47 11.26 0.23
N GLU A 916 12.35 11.03 -0.75
CA GLU A 916 13.12 12.07 -1.44
C GLU A 916 12.30 12.71 -2.57
N PRO A 917 12.65 13.93 -3.04
CA PRO A 917 12.04 14.60 -4.21
C PRO A 917 11.90 13.74 -5.48
N THR A 918 12.74 12.71 -5.59
CA THR A 918 12.76 11.74 -6.70
C THR A 918 11.70 10.64 -6.58
N GLY A 919 10.99 10.57 -5.45
CA GLY A 919 10.05 9.49 -5.11
C GLY A 919 10.73 8.22 -4.55
N PHE A 920 12.04 8.23 -4.32
CA PHE A 920 12.74 7.11 -3.66
C PHE A 920 12.91 7.37 -2.18
N ARG A 921 13.00 6.29 -1.39
CA ARG A 921 13.15 6.37 0.06
C ARG A 921 14.64 6.35 0.45
N SER A 922 15.06 7.28 1.28
CA SER A 922 16.33 7.30 2.01
C SER A 922 16.10 6.90 3.46
N PHE A 923 17.12 6.43 4.18
CA PHE A 923 16.97 6.13 5.60
C PHE A 923 17.34 7.33 6.45
N THR A 924 16.70 7.42 7.59
CA THR A 924 17.05 8.35 8.67
C THR A 924 17.24 7.52 9.92
N GLY A 925 18.21 7.87 10.75
CA GLY A 925 18.49 7.14 11.97
C GLY A 925 19.83 7.50 12.56
N ASP A 926 20.09 6.90 13.72
CA ASP A 926 21.25 7.18 14.55
C ASP A 926 22.09 5.90 14.68
N ILE A 927 23.40 6.05 14.61
CA ILE A 927 24.40 5.01 14.87
C ILE A 927 25.36 5.47 15.96
N LYS A 928 25.97 4.51 16.64
CA LYS A 928 27.01 4.77 17.64
C LYS A 928 28.06 3.68 17.64
N LEU A 929 29.31 4.07 17.41
CA LEU A 929 30.49 3.20 17.44
C LEU A 929 30.82 2.81 18.89
N GLY A 930 31.23 1.56 19.12
CA GLY A 930 31.67 1.10 20.45
C GLY A 930 30.61 1.28 21.53
N ALA A 931 29.33 1.02 21.22
CA ALA A 931 28.20 1.24 22.11
C ALA A 931 27.22 0.05 22.13
N SER A 932 26.45 -0.05 23.20
CA SER A 932 25.35 -1.02 23.31
C SER A 932 24.02 -0.36 22.91
N GLY A 933 23.02 -1.16 22.54
CA GLY A 933 21.70 -0.66 22.11
C GLY A 933 21.06 0.31 23.12
N ASP A 934 21.20 0.03 24.41
CA ASP A 934 20.66 0.89 25.48
C ASP A 934 21.25 2.31 25.48
N ASP A 935 22.47 2.49 24.95
CA ASP A 935 23.08 3.83 24.83
C ASP A 935 22.37 4.70 23.77
N LEU A 936 21.68 4.08 22.79
CA LEU A 936 20.88 4.77 21.78
C LEU A 936 19.43 4.99 22.24
N VAL A 937 18.80 3.99 22.86
CA VAL A 937 17.36 4.02 23.15
C VAL A 937 17.02 4.51 24.56
N GLY A 938 17.95 4.41 25.51
CA GLY A 938 17.70 4.62 26.94
C GLY A 938 17.50 6.07 27.39
N GLY A 939 17.73 7.06 26.52
CA GLY A 939 17.48 8.48 26.82
C GLY A 939 18.48 9.18 27.75
N LEU A 940 19.43 8.44 28.35
CA LEU A 940 20.43 8.96 29.30
C LEU A 940 21.64 9.63 28.63
N THR A 941 21.87 9.34 27.35
CA THR A 941 23.04 9.78 26.59
C THR A 941 22.84 11.18 26.00
N GLN A 942 23.89 12.00 26.01
CA GLN A 942 23.90 13.29 25.32
C GLN A 942 23.74 13.13 23.80
N ALA A 943 22.88 13.98 23.22
CA ALA A 943 22.52 13.97 21.81
C ALA A 943 23.72 14.14 20.86
N ASP A 944 24.71 14.96 21.25
CA ASP A 944 25.91 15.23 20.46
C ASP A 944 26.83 14.00 20.28
N SER A 945 26.56 12.90 21.00
CA SER A 945 27.32 11.65 20.89
C SER A 945 26.81 10.68 19.82
N PHE A 946 25.69 10.99 19.16
CA PHE A 946 25.12 10.18 18.09
C PHE A 946 25.65 10.60 16.71
N GLN A 947 25.79 9.62 15.82
CA GLN A 947 26.16 9.86 14.43
C GLN A 947 24.98 9.54 13.51
N PRO A 948 24.69 10.36 12.49
CA PRO A 948 23.65 10.02 11.52
C PRO A 948 24.03 8.75 10.74
N VAL A 949 23.05 7.87 10.49
CA VAL A 949 23.25 6.62 9.74
C VAL A 949 23.86 6.82 8.35
N GLN A 950 23.71 8.02 7.76
CA GLN A 950 24.30 8.35 6.47
C GLN A 950 25.83 8.40 6.51
N GLN A 951 26.45 8.56 7.69
CA GLN A 951 27.90 8.47 7.83
C GLN A 951 28.44 7.08 7.48
N LEU A 952 27.59 6.03 7.49
CA LEU A 952 27.97 4.70 7.01
C LEU A 952 28.45 4.72 5.56
N HIS A 953 28.01 5.68 4.74
CA HIS A 953 28.50 5.83 3.37
C HIS A 953 30.02 6.01 3.31
N ASP A 954 30.56 6.79 4.24
CA ASP A 954 31.97 7.14 4.28
C ASP A 954 32.80 6.11 5.06
N ILE A 955 32.25 5.57 6.15
CA ILE A 955 33.01 4.68 7.06
C ILE A 955 32.80 3.18 6.80
N ALA A 956 31.66 2.78 6.24
CA ALA A 956 31.29 1.37 6.03
C ALA A 956 30.29 1.19 4.86
N PRO A 957 30.68 1.51 3.61
CA PRO A 957 29.77 1.49 2.46
C PRO A 957 29.19 0.12 2.12
N MET A 958 29.85 -1.00 2.47
CA MET A 958 29.27 -2.33 2.23
C MET A 958 28.17 -2.64 3.25
N LEU A 959 28.39 -2.30 4.53
CA LEU A 959 27.38 -2.35 5.57
C LEU A 959 26.15 -1.50 5.20
N GLU A 960 26.34 -0.27 4.72
CA GLU A 960 25.27 0.60 4.23
C GLU A 960 24.40 -0.12 3.18
N ARG A 961 25.03 -0.70 2.14
CA ARG A 961 24.32 -1.45 1.08
C ARG A 961 23.55 -2.66 1.62
N ARG A 962 24.11 -3.39 2.59
CA ARG A 962 23.45 -4.54 3.22
C ARG A 962 22.20 -4.09 3.99
N ILE A 963 22.31 -3.02 4.77
CA ILE A 963 21.17 -2.41 5.47
C ILE A 963 20.11 -1.94 4.47
N HIS A 964 20.50 -1.33 3.34
CA HIS A 964 19.57 -0.95 2.28
C HIS A 964 18.75 -2.12 1.74
N HIS A 965 19.43 -3.23 1.49
CA HIS A 965 18.80 -4.44 1.00
C HIS A 965 17.84 -5.03 2.04
N ILE A 966 18.28 -5.15 3.29
CA ILE A 966 17.50 -5.69 4.42
C ILE A 966 16.23 -4.86 4.64
N ASN A 967 16.35 -3.54 4.79
CA ASN A 967 15.19 -2.68 5.02
C ASN A 967 14.18 -2.76 3.86
N SER A 968 14.65 -2.84 2.63
CA SER A 968 13.80 -3.00 1.45
C SER A 968 13.04 -4.33 1.42
N ARG A 969 13.60 -5.42 1.98
CA ARG A 969 12.93 -6.72 2.12
C ARG A 969 11.88 -6.68 3.23
N ILE A 970 12.27 -6.20 4.41
CA ILE A 970 11.38 -6.07 5.58
C ILE A 970 10.17 -5.21 5.22
N ARG A 971 10.37 -4.01 4.66
CA ARG A 971 9.28 -3.11 4.26
C ARG A 971 8.31 -3.74 3.28
N ARG A 972 8.80 -4.53 2.31
CA ARG A 972 7.94 -5.21 1.34
C ARG A 972 7.07 -6.26 2.01
N PHE A 973 7.66 -7.04 2.92
CA PHE A 973 6.97 -8.11 3.63
C PHE A 973 5.98 -7.56 4.67
N MET A 974 6.39 -6.57 5.45
CA MET A 974 5.54 -5.89 6.45
C MET A 974 4.45 -5.02 5.80
N GLY A 975 4.67 -4.54 4.59
CA GLY A 975 3.74 -3.66 3.87
C GLY A 975 3.78 -2.20 4.34
N THR A 976 4.66 -1.84 5.26
CA THR A 976 4.87 -0.48 5.78
C THR A 976 6.36 -0.24 6.04
N ASP A 977 6.75 1.02 6.18
CA ASP A 977 8.09 1.34 6.68
C ASP A 977 8.29 0.68 8.05
N ALA A 978 9.48 0.12 8.24
CA ALA A 978 9.86 -0.60 9.44
C ALA A 978 10.95 0.16 10.16
N GLU A 979 10.79 0.23 11.48
CA GLU A 979 11.87 0.54 12.39
C GLU A 979 12.75 -0.69 12.56
N ILE A 980 14.06 -0.50 12.44
CA ILE A 980 15.06 -1.56 12.52
C ILE A 980 16.10 -1.18 13.57
N GLU A 981 16.27 -2.05 14.56
CA GLU A 981 17.41 -1.98 15.49
C GLU A 981 18.44 -3.03 15.07
N PHE A 982 19.68 -2.60 14.90
CA PHE A 982 20.76 -3.47 14.47
C PHE A 982 22.04 -3.25 15.28
N THR A 983 22.84 -4.30 15.35
CA THR A 983 24.16 -4.28 15.95
C THR A 983 25.14 -4.93 14.99
N VAL A 984 26.30 -4.32 14.85
CA VAL A 984 27.46 -4.91 14.21
C VAL A 984 28.42 -5.28 15.33
N ASP A 985 28.77 -6.56 15.41
CA ASP A 985 29.70 -7.11 16.37
C ASP A 985 30.89 -7.67 15.59
N ARG A 986 32.02 -6.94 15.60
CA ARG A 986 33.25 -7.28 14.87
C ARG A 986 32.95 -7.66 13.41
N GLY A 987 32.26 -6.77 12.70
CA GLY A 987 31.87 -6.93 11.29
C GLY A 987 30.64 -7.82 11.03
N VAL A 988 30.11 -8.52 12.04
CA VAL A 988 28.91 -9.35 11.91
C VAL A 988 27.67 -8.48 12.18
N LEU A 989 26.95 -8.14 11.11
CA LEU A 989 25.65 -7.46 11.20
C LEU A 989 24.57 -8.42 11.70
N SER A 990 23.83 -7.99 12.72
CA SER A 990 22.62 -8.64 13.21
C SER A 990 21.51 -7.61 13.39
N VAL A 991 20.36 -7.85 12.79
CA VAL A 991 19.12 -7.12 13.09
C VAL A 991 18.49 -7.78 14.31
N LEU A 992 18.31 -7.01 15.39
CA LEU A 992 17.86 -7.52 16.69
C LEU A 992 16.38 -7.24 16.95
N GLN A 993 15.79 -6.31 16.20
CA GLN A 993 14.37 -6.00 16.29
C GLN A 993 13.89 -5.39 14.98
N THR A 994 12.65 -5.72 14.62
CA THR A 994 11.89 -5.01 13.58
C THR A 994 10.48 -4.77 14.07
N ARG A 995 9.92 -3.61 13.75
CA ARG A 995 8.50 -3.30 13.96
C ARG A 995 8.05 -2.26 12.94
N SER A 996 6.75 -2.09 12.78
CA SER A 996 6.23 -1.01 11.95
C SER A 996 6.63 0.34 12.54
N ALA A 997 7.21 1.20 11.69
CA ALA A 997 7.62 2.54 12.08
C ALA A 997 6.39 3.38 12.48
N GLU A 998 6.50 4.12 13.58
CA GLU A 998 5.53 5.14 13.93
C GLU A 998 5.64 6.31 12.93
N THR A 999 4.51 6.82 12.47
CA THR A 999 4.44 7.89 11.46
C THR A 999 3.99 9.19 12.11
N GLU A 1000 4.71 10.29 11.89
CA GLU A 1000 4.23 11.65 12.22
C GLU A 1000 2.88 11.90 11.53
N HIS A 1001 1.84 12.16 12.32
CA HIS A 1001 0.48 12.36 11.85
C HIS A 1001 0.13 13.83 11.52
N GLN A 1002 -1.00 13.95 10.81
CA GLN A 1002 -1.53 15.01 9.93
C GLN A 1002 -1.91 16.35 10.57
N PHE A 1003 -1.37 16.72 11.73
CA PHE A 1003 -1.56 18.11 12.17
C PHE A 1003 -0.63 18.98 11.33
N GLU A 1004 -1.20 19.85 10.48
CA GLU A 1004 -0.42 20.90 9.81
C GLU A 1004 0.36 21.64 10.90
N PRO A 1005 1.70 21.52 10.90
CA PRO A 1005 2.49 22.03 12.00
C PRO A 1005 2.42 23.56 11.93
N ARG A 1006 1.74 24.16 12.90
CA ARG A 1006 1.82 25.61 13.12
C ARG A 1006 3.29 25.99 13.21
N THR A 1007 3.65 27.17 12.77
CA THR A 1007 5.00 27.70 12.99
C THR A 1007 4.95 29.09 13.58
N PHE A 1008 6.07 29.55 14.11
CA PHE A 1008 6.13 30.85 14.77
C PHE A 1008 6.25 31.98 13.75
N ARG A 1009 5.51 33.06 13.94
CA ARG A 1009 5.68 34.31 13.20
C ARG A 1009 6.81 35.11 13.84
N GLU A 1010 7.92 35.28 13.12
CA GLU A 1010 9.07 36.07 13.55
C GLU A 1010 9.46 35.83 15.03
N PRO A 1011 9.77 34.58 15.44
CA PRO A 1011 9.92 34.22 16.85
C PRO A 1011 11.07 34.94 17.58
N GLY A 1012 12.01 35.53 16.83
CA GLY A 1012 13.24 36.10 17.36
C GLY A 1012 14.33 35.04 17.54
N GLU A 1013 15.31 35.32 18.40
CA GLU A 1013 16.41 34.40 18.67
C GLU A 1013 16.01 33.34 19.70
N ALA A 1014 16.27 32.07 19.40
CA ALA A 1014 15.98 30.95 20.29
C ALA A 1014 16.91 30.98 21.52
N CYS A 1015 16.37 30.69 22.70
CA CYS A 1015 17.16 30.60 23.93
C CYS A 1015 17.87 29.25 24.07
N GLY A 1016 17.41 28.22 23.36
CA GLY A 1016 18.05 26.91 23.27
C GLY A 1016 17.62 26.17 22.01
N ARG A 1017 18.34 25.11 21.66
CA ARG A 1017 17.98 24.24 20.53
C ARG A 1017 18.33 22.79 20.84
N GLY A 1018 17.39 21.89 20.56
CA GLY A 1018 17.59 20.44 20.63
C GLY A 1018 17.23 19.76 19.31
N ILE A 1019 16.91 18.47 19.41
CA ILE A 1019 16.38 17.65 18.33
C ILE A 1019 14.86 17.80 18.33
N GLY A 1020 14.32 18.32 17.23
CA GLY A 1020 12.88 18.28 16.98
C GLY A 1020 12.42 16.85 16.71
N VAL A 1021 11.54 16.33 17.56
CA VAL A 1021 11.06 14.94 17.48
C VAL A 1021 9.71 14.85 16.79
N MET A 1022 8.76 15.70 17.19
CA MET A 1022 7.38 15.68 16.71
C MET A 1022 6.73 17.04 16.89
N GLY A 1023 5.86 17.44 15.96
CA GLY A 1023 4.97 18.60 16.11
C GLY A 1023 5.54 19.93 15.61
N GLY A 1024 4.69 20.95 15.59
CA GLY A 1024 5.05 22.31 15.19
C GLY A 1024 5.32 23.23 16.39
N ALA A 1025 5.00 24.50 16.23
CA ALA A 1025 4.96 25.49 17.29
C ALA A 1025 3.94 25.12 18.38
N PHE A 1026 4.43 25.09 19.62
CA PHE A 1026 3.65 24.80 20.82
C PHE A 1026 4.06 25.75 21.94
N ARG A 1027 3.08 26.32 22.65
CA ARG A 1027 3.26 27.32 23.71
C ARG A 1027 2.72 26.73 25.00
N GLY A 1028 3.58 26.14 25.81
CA GLY A 1028 3.15 25.39 26.98
C GLY A 1028 3.55 26.04 28.29
N VAL A 1029 2.74 25.80 29.32
CA VAL A 1029 3.07 26.14 30.70
C VAL A 1029 4.01 25.08 31.27
N ALA A 1030 5.18 25.49 31.75
CA ALA A 1030 6.23 24.60 32.22
C ALA A 1030 5.85 23.86 33.51
N ALA A 1031 6.02 22.53 33.49
CA ALA A 1031 5.86 21.63 34.63
C ALA A 1031 7.05 20.68 34.73
N PHE A 1032 7.51 20.38 35.94
CA PHE A 1032 8.67 19.50 36.20
C PHE A 1032 8.29 18.19 36.90
N SER A 1033 7.02 18.04 37.28
CA SER A 1033 6.52 16.81 37.88
C SER A 1033 5.06 16.54 37.49
N GLU A 1034 4.62 15.30 37.68
CA GLU A 1034 3.22 14.91 37.48
C GLU A 1034 2.25 15.76 38.30
N LYS A 1035 2.61 16.03 39.56
CA LYS A 1035 1.77 16.82 40.47
C LYS A 1035 1.61 18.25 39.97
N GLU A 1036 2.69 18.85 39.50
CA GLU A 1036 2.67 20.20 38.92
C GLU A 1036 1.86 20.22 37.62
N ALA A 1037 2.05 19.25 36.73
CA ALA A 1037 1.31 19.15 35.48
C ALA A 1037 -0.21 19.08 35.71
N GLN A 1038 -0.66 18.27 36.68
CA GLN A 1038 -2.07 18.18 37.04
C GLN A 1038 -2.61 19.49 37.65
N GLN A 1039 -1.84 20.13 38.52
CA GLN A 1039 -2.23 21.42 39.12
C GLN A 1039 -2.35 22.51 38.06
N LEU A 1040 -1.35 22.66 37.20
CA LEU A 1040 -1.32 23.68 36.14
C LEU A 1040 -2.45 23.46 35.13
N ARG A 1041 -2.73 22.20 34.75
CA ARG A 1041 -3.85 21.88 33.86
C ARG A 1041 -5.20 22.39 34.39
N SER A 1042 -5.41 22.39 35.71
CA SER A 1042 -6.64 22.93 36.31
C SER A 1042 -6.71 24.47 36.31
N THR A 1043 -5.59 25.15 36.08
CA THR A 1043 -5.48 26.61 36.09
C THR A 1043 -5.40 27.24 34.70
N ILE A 1044 -5.11 26.45 33.66
CA ILE A 1044 -5.07 26.92 32.27
C ILE A 1044 -6.50 27.22 31.82
N ASP A 1045 -6.73 28.45 31.37
CA ASP A 1045 -7.96 28.84 30.69
C ASP A 1045 -7.93 28.28 29.26
N ALA A 1046 -8.94 27.48 28.90
CA ALA A 1046 -9.02 26.85 27.59
C ALA A 1046 -9.20 27.88 26.45
N ASP A 1047 -9.65 29.10 26.77
CA ASP A 1047 -9.84 30.19 25.81
C ASP A 1047 -8.60 31.11 25.69
N ASP A 1048 -7.52 30.88 26.46
CA ASP A 1048 -6.30 31.69 26.36
C ASP A 1048 -5.51 31.36 25.09
N ALA A 1049 -5.65 32.23 24.09
CA ALA A 1049 -4.96 32.09 22.81
C ALA A 1049 -3.42 32.09 22.91
N ALA A 1050 -2.82 32.45 24.05
CA ALA A 1050 -1.38 32.45 24.27
C ALA A 1050 -0.82 31.12 24.79
N ILE A 1051 -1.68 30.17 25.21
CA ILE A 1051 -1.29 28.90 25.83
C ILE A 1051 -1.98 27.75 25.12
N ASP A 1052 -1.21 26.74 24.71
CA ASP A 1052 -1.71 25.54 24.05
C ASP A 1052 -1.93 24.37 25.03
N GLY A 1053 -1.24 24.35 26.18
CA GLY A 1053 -1.36 23.27 27.16
C GLY A 1053 -0.19 23.21 28.15
N VAL A 1054 0.03 22.03 28.73
CA VAL A 1054 1.13 21.79 29.69
C VAL A 1054 2.38 21.27 28.96
N LEU A 1055 3.52 21.92 29.20
CA LEU A 1055 4.85 21.49 28.75
C LEU A 1055 5.59 20.79 29.89
N LEU A 1056 5.82 19.48 29.76
CA LEU A 1056 6.66 18.74 30.69
C LEU A 1056 8.15 18.97 30.37
N ILE A 1057 8.92 19.38 31.36
CA ILE A 1057 10.37 19.59 31.24
C ILE A 1057 11.12 18.55 32.08
N LEU A 1058 11.99 17.76 31.44
CA LEU A 1058 12.71 16.65 32.07
C LEU A 1058 14.22 16.74 31.82
N GLU A 1059 15.02 16.32 32.79
CA GLU A 1059 16.46 16.08 32.57
C GLU A 1059 16.62 14.87 31.62
N ASN A 1060 16.07 13.72 32.04
CA ASN A 1060 16.25 12.42 31.39
C ASN A 1060 14.88 11.77 31.17
N PRO A 1061 14.40 11.65 29.93
CA PRO A 1061 13.08 11.07 29.67
C PRO A 1061 13.17 9.53 29.69
N VAL A 1062 13.16 8.94 30.89
CA VAL A 1062 13.34 7.50 31.12
C VAL A 1062 12.04 6.71 30.89
N PRO A 1063 12.09 5.38 30.69
CA PRO A 1063 10.90 4.57 30.42
C PRO A 1063 9.77 4.69 31.44
N ASP A 1064 10.10 4.90 32.71
CA ASP A 1064 9.14 5.04 33.81
C ASP A 1064 8.32 6.35 33.72
N GLU A 1065 8.82 7.35 33.00
CA GLU A 1065 8.14 8.63 32.78
C GLU A 1065 7.25 8.62 31.53
N ILE A 1066 7.34 7.60 30.67
CA ILE A 1066 6.52 7.51 29.44
C ILE A 1066 5.01 7.66 29.73
N PRO A 1067 4.42 7.00 30.74
CA PRO A 1067 3.03 7.24 31.10
C PRO A 1067 2.72 8.72 31.42
N LEU A 1068 3.63 9.45 32.06
CA LEU A 1068 3.47 10.87 32.34
C LEU A 1068 3.60 11.70 31.05
N ILE A 1069 4.62 11.44 30.23
CA ILE A 1069 4.84 12.07 28.92
C ILE A 1069 3.58 11.94 28.05
N LEU A 1070 3.00 10.74 28.00
CA LEU A 1070 1.78 10.47 27.23
C LEU A 1070 0.52 11.16 27.79
N SER A 1071 0.58 11.79 28.97
CA SER A 1071 -0.57 12.44 29.62
C SER A 1071 -0.56 13.98 29.54
N VAL A 1072 0.60 14.60 29.22
CA VAL A 1072 0.78 16.06 29.07
C VAL A 1072 0.60 16.50 27.60
N ASP A 1073 0.80 17.77 27.24
CA ASP A 1073 0.51 18.28 25.88
C ASP A 1073 1.78 18.59 25.05
N GLY A 1074 2.93 18.68 25.71
CA GLY A 1074 4.24 18.78 25.07
C GLY A 1074 5.37 18.30 25.96
N LEU A 1075 6.54 18.04 25.36
CA LEU A 1075 7.75 17.57 26.03
C LEU A 1075 8.97 18.42 25.63
N LEU A 1076 9.75 18.81 26.63
CA LEU A 1076 11.08 19.39 26.47
C LEU A 1076 12.07 18.62 27.34
N ALA A 1077 13.13 18.05 26.76
CA ALA A 1077 14.12 17.32 27.55
C ALA A 1077 15.56 17.72 27.24
N ALA A 1078 16.42 17.67 28.27
CA ALA A 1078 17.84 17.97 28.15
C ALA A 1078 18.59 16.85 27.41
N ARG A 1079 18.21 15.59 27.65
CA ARG A 1079 18.82 14.40 27.03
C ARG A 1079 17.84 13.65 26.12
N GLY A 1080 18.37 12.63 25.43
CA GLY A 1080 17.63 11.79 24.50
C GLY A 1080 17.84 12.14 23.03
N GLY A 1081 17.97 11.10 22.19
CA GLY A 1081 18.08 11.22 20.75
C GLY A 1081 16.75 11.06 20.02
N SER A 1082 16.79 11.11 18.68
CA SER A 1082 15.61 10.95 17.82
C SER A 1082 14.97 9.56 17.90
N THR A 1083 15.72 8.58 18.42
CA THR A 1083 15.34 7.17 18.57
C THR A 1083 15.15 6.72 20.02
N ALA A 1084 15.16 7.64 20.99
CA ALA A 1084 14.96 7.31 22.40
C ALA A 1084 13.55 6.74 22.65
N HIS A 1085 13.35 5.97 23.72
CA HIS A 1085 12.02 5.44 24.07
C HIS A 1085 10.95 6.54 24.19
N ALA A 1086 11.31 7.71 24.72
CA ALA A 1086 10.42 8.86 24.76
C ALA A 1086 10.11 9.42 23.37
N ALA A 1087 11.09 9.49 22.47
CA ALA A 1087 10.87 9.93 21.09
C ALA A 1087 9.90 9.00 20.35
N VAL A 1088 10.11 7.70 20.51
CA VAL A 1088 9.20 6.66 20.00
C VAL A 1088 7.81 6.81 20.60
N ALA A 1089 7.70 6.97 21.91
CA ALA A 1089 6.40 7.05 22.59
C ALA A 1089 5.61 8.28 22.15
N VAL A 1090 6.27 9.42 22.02
CA VAL A 1090 5.66 10.66 21.52
C VAL A 1090 5.21 10.49 20.07
N ASN A 1091 6.04 9.91 19.19
CA ASN A 1091 5.64 9.64 17.79
C ASN A 1091 4.41 8.73 17.67
N GLY A 1092 4.12 7.92 18.70
CA GLY A 1092 2.91 7.10 18.80
C GLY A 1092 1.70 7.81 19.42
N ILE A 1093 1.74 9.14 19.62
CA ILE A 1093 0.58 9.96 20.00
C ILE A 1093 -0.13 10.39 18.71
N ASP A 1094 -1.32 9.83 18.46
CA ASP A 1094 -2.09 10.06 17.24
C ASP A 1094 -3.49 10.64 17.50
N ASP A 1095 -3.92 10.67 18.76
CA ASP A 1095 -5.23 11.12 19.21
C ASP A 1095 -5.31 12.62 19.47
N ARG A 1096 -4.17 13.33 19.48
CA ARG A 1096 -4.10 14.78 19.73
C ARG A 1096 -2.81 15.43 19.20
N PRO A 1097 -2.81 16.76 18.98
CA PRO A 1097 -1.58 17.51 18.71
C PRO A 1097 -0.60 17.37 19.88
N TYR A 1098 0.67 17.16 19.55
CA TYR A 1098 1.74 17.07 20.53
C TYR A 1098 3.01 17.67 19.95
N SER A 1099 3.80 18.36 20.77
CA SER A 1099 5.11 18.87 20.37
C SER A 1099 6.21 18.39 21.31
N ALA A 1100 7.30 17.87 20.75
CA ALA A 1100 8.44 17.39 21.52
C ALA A 1100 9.77 17.86 20.96
N VAL A 1101 10.62 18.37 21.87
CA VAL A 1101 12.03 18.67 21.64
C VAL A 1101 12.85 17.91 22.67
N LEU A 1102 13.76 17.06 22.22
CA LEU A 1102 14.67 16.30 23.09
C LEU A 1102 16.12 16.75 22.87
N GLY A 1103 17.02 16.38 23.77
CA GLY A 1103 18.45 16.58 23.54
C GLY A 1103 18.87 18.05 23.47
N VAL A 1104 18.26 18.93 24.27
CA VAL A 1104 18.75 20.31 24.44
C VAL A 1104 20.03 20.28 25.28
N SER A 1105 21.19 20.05 24.64
CA SER A 1105 22.44 19.72 25.34
C SER A 1105 22.96 20.81 26.27
N GLN A 1106 22.56 22.07 26.08
CA GLN A 1106 22.89 23.17 26.98
C GLN A 1106 21.88 23.40 28.11
N MET A 1107 20.84 22.56 28.22
CA MET A 1107 19.86 22.65 29.30
C MET A 1107 20.25 21.74 30.47
N LYS A 1108 20.11 22.24 31.68
CA LYS A 1108 20.19 21.47 32.92
C LYS A 1108 18.89 21.62 33.68
N VAL A 1109 18.26 20.52 34.05
CA VAL A 1109 17.00 20.51 34.78
C VAL A 1109 17.26 20.14 36.24
N GLU A 1110 16.70 20.95 37.14
CA GLU A 1110 16.73 20.75 38.58
C GLU A 1110 15.29 20.82 39.12
N ASP A 1111 15.09 20.50 40.39
CA ASP A 1111 13.74 20.48 40.97
C ASP A 1111 13.05 21.85 40.85
N GLY A 1112 11.95 21.90 40.10
CA GLY A 1112 11.12 23.09 39.85
C GLY A 1112 11.68 24.15 38.89
N HIS A 1113 12.84 23.92 38.25
CA HIS A 1113 13.36 24.85 37.24
C HIS A 1113 14.37 24.22 36.25
N ALA A 1114 14.49 24.82 35.06
CA ALA A 1114 15.52 24.47 34.08
C ALA A 1114 16.37 25.70 33.74
N THR A 1115 17.68 25.51 33.61
CA THR A 1115 18.61 26.55 33.18
C THR A 1115 19.22 26.17 31.83
N VAL A 1116 19.16 27.08 30.86
CA VAL A 1116 19.79 26.91 29.55
C VAL A 1116 21.04 27.78 29.49
N PHE A 1117 22.17 27.16 29.17
CA PHE A 1117 23.48 27.81 29.04
C PHE A 1117 23.79 28.15 27.58
N ASP A 1118 24.64 29.15 27.37
CA ASP A 1118 25.23 29.43 26.06
C ASP A 1118 26.50 28.58 25.83
N PRO A 1119 27.09 28.60 24.62
CA PRO A 1119 28.33 27.86 24.33
C PRO A 1119 29.55 28.29 25.16
N SER A 1120 29.49 29.43 25.85
CA SER A 1120 30.54 29.91 26.76
C SER A 1120 30.33 29.46 28.21
N GLY A 1121 29.19 28.83 28.51
CA GLY A 1121 28.81 28.35 29.83
C GLY A 1121 28.09 29.41 30.69
N GLU A 1122 27.73 30.57 30.13
CA GLU A 1122 26.94 31.57 30.83
C GLU A 1122 25.44 31.25 30.75
N VAL A 1123 24.68 31.66 31.78
CA VAL A 1123 23.23 31.43 31.83
C VAL A 1123 22.54 32.31 30.79
N ARG A 1124 21.89 31.66 29.83
CA ARG A 1124 21.13 32.32 28.77
C ARG A 1124 19.68 32.58 29.19
N CYS A 1125 19.04 31.61 29.84
CA CYS A 1125 17.73 31.78 30.44
C CYS A 1125 17.46 30.74 31.54
N THR A 1126 16.49 31.04 32.42
CA THR A 1126 15.94 30.11 33.41
C THR A 1126 14.44 30.01 33.22
N ILE A 1127 13.90 28.80 33.30
CA ILE A 1127 12.49 28.45 33.19
C ILE A 1127 12.02 27.93 34.54
N HIS A 1128 10.97 28.51 35.09
CA HIS A 1128 10.34 28.07 36.34
C HIS A 1128 8.99 27.41 36.10
N THR A 1129 8.52 26.61 37.07
CA THR A 1129 7.16 26.07 37.05
C THR A 1129 6.13 27.19 36.87
N GLY A 1130 5.24 27.03 35.89
CA GLY A 1130 4.22 28.05 35.56
C GLY A 1130 4.63 29.06 34.49
N ASP A 1131 5.92 29.12 34.10
CA ASP A 1131 6.35 29.98 32.99
C ASP A 1131 5.80 29.45 31.67
N VAL A 1132 5.43 30.36 30.76
CA VAL A 1132 5.07 30.00 29.39
C VAL A 1132 6.35 29.86 28.56
N VAL A 1133 6.52 28.72 27.92
CA VAL A 1133 7.66 28.40 27.06
C VAL A 1133 7.14 27.96 25.70
N SER A 1134 7.73 28.49 24.63
CA SER A 1134 7.39 28.12 23.27
C SER A 1134 8.46 27.21 22.69
N ILE A 1135 8.06 26.06 22.14
CA ILE A 1135 8.96 25.10 21.47
C ILE A 1135 8.49 24.82 20.04
N HIS A 1136 9.41 24.47 19.15
CA HIS A 1136 9.09 24.00 17.81
C HIS A 1136 9.54 22.56 17.61
N GLY A 1137 8.57 21.66 17.54
CA GLY A 1137 8.81 20.21 17.48
C GLY A 1137 9.55 19.68 16.24
N GLN A 1138 9.61 20.44 15.15
CA GLN A 1138 10.45 20.09 13.97
C GLN A 1138 11.83 20.76 13.95
N THR A 1139 11.95 22.07 14.27
CA THR A 1139 13.23 22.78 14.19
C THR A 1139 14.10 22.57 15.43
N GLY A 1140 13.48 22.11 16.53
CA GLY A 1140 14.09 21.90 17.83
C GLY A 1140 14.30 23.18 18.64
N GLU A 1141 13.76 24.31 18.19
CA GLU A 1141 13.99 25.62 18.82
C GLU A 1141 13.14 25.81 20.08
N VAL A 1142 13.72 26.47 21.08
CA VAL A 1142 13.11 26.77 22.38
C VAL A 1142 13.15 28.29 22.62
N PHE A 1143 12.04 28.86 23.08
CA PHE A 1143 11.89 30.29 23.36
C PHE A 1143 11.20 30.51 24.71
N ILE A 1144 11.68 31.49 25.48
CA ILE A 1144 10.95 31.97 26.67
C ILE A 1144 9.75 32.81 26.26
N GLY A 1145 8.62 32.63 26.94
CA GLY A 1145 7.36 33.33 26.71
C GLY A 1145 6.54 32.73 25.57
N SER A 1146 5.29 33.20 25.46
CA SER A 1146 4.40 32.86 24.34
C SER A 1146 4.86 33.57 23.06
N ARG A 1147 4.94 32.83 21.95
CA ARG A 1147 5.27 33.35 20.62
C ARG A 1147 4.03 33.35 19.72
N GLU A 1148 3.93 34.32 18.83
CA GLU A 1148 2.83 34.37 17.87
C GLU A 1148 2.96 33.20 16.87
N VAL A 1149 1.85 32.53 16.58
CA VAL A 1149 1.80 31.36 15.68
C VAL A 1149 0.95 31.67 14.45
N TYR A 1150 1.28 31.03 13.32
CA TYR A 1150 0.42 31.00 12.15
C TYR A 1150 0.29 29.55 11.64
N ALA A 1151 -0.86 29.29 11.01
CA ALA A 1151 -1.17 28.01 10.37
C ALA A 1151 -0.46 27.90 9.02
#